data_AF-A0A074LQH3-F1
#
_entry.id   AF-A0A074LQH3-F1
#
_cell.length_a   1.000
_cell.length_b   1.000
_cell.length_c   1.000
_cell.angle_alpha   90.00
_cell.angle_beta   90.00
_cell.angle_gamma   90.00
#
_symmetry.space_group_name_H-M   'P 1'
#
loop_
_entity.id
_entity.type
_entity.pdbx_description
1 polymer ?
#
loop_
_entity_poly.entity_id
_entity_poly.type
_entity_poly.pdbx_seq_one_letter_code
_entity_poly.pdbx_strand_id
1 'polypeptide(L)'
;MKVWKIAPGRYAANWKEAKEKGIIFIGWDEMGDLRQYKTREDLVEKYQDVYDVDYNPINNSFTLWAFTNLIQEGDVIIANKGGRAIVGIGKVTGDYEYRPDLNPDYPNVRKVDWALQQEVTLSKKLFPNKTLSEVSEDRVAAIQQGVLKKIPNAESMWSTLGLTNSVGEQNSSSSTHEQWVDFCDEFLEFAQSRHYYFEKSIIERFVTSLRSKPFLILSGISGTGKTKIAQLFAEFMSQPRSQTSRLSEKNSKSFEVVLQPYMFDHSRMILSEEVVKQVDRDFARGETVTAFFGEFIEHQFIKEQGNGVRFGFRKGLTAWLHDHFDVGKILRFRVSNDGKLWEFGDVAELKTSMPPQTAFLSVRPDWLDHRGLLGGYNPMTEKYQVTEMLKVLLRAQSAPEHPFFVVLDEMNLAKVEYYFSDFLSCLESRRMKDGKLVQEAIQLHQADADTAQGLSFVDDDGTVYQIPPSIEIPQNLYFIGTVNVDETTYMFSPKVLDRAHVIEFNDVDFEAYRKNVMGSSNQGYNPSWNYDELVADFTANGNFHKKLYAKEFLRSDDPIRLQSVFELVDSLKEKLLAEGYSFGYRVFDEGMTFIDNLLELEMKPESAFDLMMLQKVFPKFHGNRAQMEQVLSSLFNFCLFDSKHEEVEEDEEEAQGENKKKKEKARATENAIHADFKGDFLTGFRFPKSAEKLHSMYRQLERAGYCSFIQ
;
A
#
# COMPACT_ATOMS: atom_id res chain seq x y z
N MET A 1 12.21 6.54 30.87
CA MET A 1 13.08 5.42 30.46
C MET A 1 12.73 5.10 29.03
N LYS A 2 13.67 5.27 28.11
CA LYS A 2 13.51 5.00 26.68
C LYS A 2 14.23 3.72 26.30
N VAL A 3 13.83 3.13 25.17
CA VAL A 3 14.53 2.00 24.57
C VAL A 3 15.17 2.45 23.26
N TRP A 4 16.46 2.19 23.12
CA TRP A 4 17.26 2.61 22.00
C TRP A 4 17.86 1.40 21.29
N LYS A 5 17.88 1.43 19.97
CA LYS A 5 18.55 0.43 19.14
C LYS A 5 19.88 1.00 18.69
N ILE A 6 20.97 0.24 18.84
CA ILE A 6 22.30 0.61 18.34
C ILE A 6 22.94 -0.52 17.51
N ALA A 7 23.59 -0.17 16.40
CA ALA A 7 24.39 -1.09 15.60
C ALA A 7 25.88 -1.01 16.00
N PRO A 8 26.48 -2.03 16.62
CA PRO A 8 27.89 -2.03 17.00
C PRO A 8 28.79 -2.38 15.79
N GLY A 9 28.81 -1.49 14.80
CA GLY A 9 29.50 -1.68 13.53
C GLY A 9 28.73 -2.53 12.50
N ARG A 10 29.25 -2.61 11.28
CA ARG A 10 28.63 -3.35 10.17
C ARG A 10 28.51 -4.83 10.55
N TYR A 11 27.29 -5.38 10.49
CA TYR A 11 26.98 -6.75 10.93
C TYR A 11 27.45 -7.08 12.36
N ALA A 12 27.42 -6.10 13.26
CA ALA A 12 27.85 -6.25 14.65
C ALA A 12 29.33 -6.66 14.80
N ALA A 13 30.19 -6.25 13.87
CA ALA A 13 31.62 -6.56 13.88
C ALA A 13 32.31 -6.18 15.20
N ASN A 14 31.88 -5.09 15.83
CA ASN A 14 32.51 -4.57 17.06
C ASN A 14 31.74 -4.98 18.32
N TRP A 15 30.80 -5.92 18.22
CA TRP A 15 30.02 -6.41 19.36
C TRP A 15 30.88 -7.07 20.44
N LYS A 16 31.91 -7.82 20.05
CA LYS A 16 32.77 -8.53 20.99
C LYS A 16 33.43 -7.56 21.97
N GLU A 17 33.94 -6.45 21.45
CA GLU A 17 34.57 -5.39 22.26
C GLU A 17 33.55 -4.67 23.15
N ALA A 18 32.38 -4.30 22.60
CA ALA A 18 31.28 -3.67 23.34
C ALA A 18 30.81 -4.53 24.54
N LYS A 19 30.73 -5.84 24.33
CA LYS A 19 30.37 -6.83 25.34
C LYS A 19 31.43 -6.97 26.44
N GLU A 20 32.70 -7.16 26.07
CA GLU A 20 33.80 -7.39 27.02
C GLU A 20 34.08 -6.16 27.90
N LYS A 21 33.97 -4.96 27.32
CA LYS A 21 34.22 -3.69 28.03
C LYS A 21 32.98 -3.13 28.75
N GLY A 22 31.79 -3.69 28.54
CA GLY A 22 30.55 -3.19 29.15
C GLY A 22 30.17 -1.80 28.65
N ILE A 23 30.31 -1.55 27.34
CA ILE A 23 30.11 -0.24 26.73
C ILE A 23 29.31 -0.32 25.43
N ILE A 24 28.81 0.83 25.01
CA ILE A 24 28.39 1.11 23.64
C ILE A 24 29.18 2.29 23.10
N PHE A 25 29.39 2.34 21.79
CA PHE A 25 30.14 3.40 21.16
C PHE A 25 29.64 3.75 19.77
N ILE A 26 29.92 4.97 19.34
CA ILE A 26 29.74 5.44 17.96
C ILE A 26 31.06 6.08 17.45
N GLY A 27 31.19 6.16 16.12
CA GLY A 27 32.37 6.72 15.45
C GLY A 27 32.36 8.24 15.41
N TRP A 28 32.79 8.82 14.28
CA TRP A 28 32.92 10.27 14.05
C TRP A 28 33.98 10.93 14.92
N ASP A 29 35.20 10.38 14.85
CA ASP A 29 36.38 10.87 15.56
C ASP A 29 36.82 12.27 15.14
N GLU A 30 36.67 12.61 13.86
CA GLU A 30 36.96 13.95 13.33
C GLU A 30 36.05 15.06 13.90
N MET A 31 34.89 14.69 14.49
CA MET A 31 33.99 15.64 15.17
C MET A 31 34.47 16.02 16.59
N GLY A 32 35.48 15.33 17.13
CA GLY A 32 35.96 15.58 18.49
C GLY A 32 34.92 15.31 19.58
N ASP A 33 35.08 15.99 20.74
CA ASP A 33 34.16 15.85 21.88
C ASP A 33 32.82 16.52 21.58
N LEU A 34 31.77 15.72 21.47
CA LEU A 34 30.44 16.18 21.04
C LEU A 34 29.77 17.14 22.04
N ARG A 35 30.26 17.22 23.28
CA ARG A 35 29.75 18.17 24.29
C ARG A 35 30.06 19.63 23.97
N GLN A 36 30.96 19.89 23.02
CA GLN A 36 31.29 21.25 22.60
C GLN A 36 30.15 21.92 21.81
N TYR A 37 29.23 21.14 21.22
CA TYR A 37 28.11 21.64 20.44
C TYR A 37 26.89 21.90 21.34
N LYS A 38 26.42 23.15 21.39
CA LYS A 38 25.32 23.56 22.27
C LYS A 38 23.96 23.37 21.62
N THR A 39 23.89 23.50 20.30
CA THR A 39 22.67 23.30 19.51
C THR A 39 22.86 22.20 18.47
N ARG A 40 21.76 21.69 17.94
CA ARG A 40 21.81 20.68 16.88
C ARG A 40 22.31 21.30 15.57
N GLU A 41 22.01 22.57 15.36
CA GLU A 41 22.43 23.39 14.24
C GLU A 41 23.95 23.53 14.21
N ASP A 42 24.60 23.84 15.35
CA ASP A 42 26.07 23.92 15.46
C ASP A 42 26.74 22.59 15.07
N LEU A 43 26.12 21.48 15.46
CA LEU A 43 26.61 20.13 15.16
C LEU A 43 26.47 19.81 13.67
N VAL A 44 25.37 20.23 13.03
CA VAL A 44 25.15 20.05 11.58
C VAL A 44 26.14 20.86 10.77
N GLU A 45 26.33 22.14 11.10
CA GLU A 45 27.27 23.01 10.41
C GLU A 45 28.70 22.45 10.49
N LYS A 46 29.12 22.02 11.69
CA LYS A 46 30.45 21.44 11.86
C LYS A 46 30.60 20.09 11.13
N TYR A 47 29.54 19.29 11.07
CA TYR A 47 29.56 18.04 10.31
C TYR A 47 29.78 18.30 8.82
N GLN A 48 29.09 19.30 8.26
CA GLN A 48 29.21 19.66 6.85
C GLN A 48 30.62 20.14 6.51
N ASP A 49 31.22 20.94 7.39
CA ASP A 49 32.60 21.41 7.28
C ASP A 49 33.63 20.28 7.34
N VAL A 50 33.51 19.36 8.31
CA VAL A 50 34.48 18.26 8.51
C VAL A 50 34.45 17.24 7.37
N TYR A 51 33.26 16.86 6.91
CA TYR A 51 33.08 15.80 5.92
C TYR A 51 32.90 16.31 4.48
N ASP A 52 32.98 17.63 4.26
CA ASP A 52 32.81 18.29 2.97
C ASP A 52 31.53 17.83 2.24
N VAL A 53 30.39 17.98 2.93
CA VAL A 53 29.08 17.59 2.40
C VAL A 53 28.14 18.78 2.24
N ASP A 54 27.50 18.87 1.07
CA ASP A 54 26.61 19.96 0.66
C ASP A 54 25.11 19.70 0.98
N TYR A 55 24.81 18.58 1.64
CA TYR A 55 23.45 18.21 2.07
C TYR A 55 23.31 18.25 3.60
N ASN A 56 22.07 18.31 4.11
CA ASN A 56 21.80 18.22 5.55
C ASN A 56 21.87 16.75 6.03
N PRO A 57 22.83 16.35 6.88
CA PRO A 57 23.07 14.97 7.29
C PRO A 57 22.13 14.52 8.41
N ILE A 58 20.80 14.55 8.18
CA ILE A 58 19.74 14.36 9.19
C ILE A 58 19.95 13.13 10.09
N ASN A 59 20.31 11.98 9.51
CA ASN A 59 20.48 10.73 10.27
C ASN A 59 21.76 10.72 11.13
N ASN A 60 22.85 11.29 10.62
CA ASN A 60 24.12 11.32 11.33
C ASN A 60 24.08 12.38 12.44
N SER A 61 23.53 13.56 12.14
CA SER A 61 23.32 14.60 13.15
C SER A 61 22.37 14.14 14.25
N PHE A 62 21.30 13.41 13.91
CA PHE A 62 20.44 12.77 14.91
C PHE A 62 21.20 11.75 15.74
N THR A 63 22.03 10.90 15.13
CA THR A 63 22.78 9.87 15.86
C THR A 63 23.74 10.51 16.88
N LEU A 64 24.54 11.50 16.46
CA LEU A 64 25.49 12.20 17.31
C LEU A 64 24.80 12.95 18.44
N TRP A 65 23.71 13.66 18.12
CA TRP A 65 22.93 14.41 19.10
C TRP A 65 22.21 13.48 20.09
N ALA A 66 21.57 12.42 19.60
CA ALA A 66 20.83 11.48 20.43
C ALA A 66 21.77 10.73 21.39
N PHE A 67 22.92 10.27 20.89
CA PHE A 67 23.90 9.58 21.71
C PHE A 67 24.49 10.48 22.79
N THR A 68 24.68 11.77 22.52
CA THR A 68 25.28 12.71 23.48
C THR A 68 24.25 13.26 24.47
N ASN A 69 23.06 13.64 23.99
CA ASN A 69 22.11 14.46 24.75
C ASN A 69 20.77 13.77 25.08
N LEU A 70 20.35 12.73 24.34
CA LEU A 70 19.03 12.10 24.53
C LEU A 70 19.07 10.78 25.29
N ILE A 71 20.13 9.99 25.11
CA ILE A 71 20.33 8.76 25.90
C ILE A 71 20.72 9.14 27.33
N GLN A 72 19.98 8.64 28.31
CA GLN A 72 20.22 8.92 29.72
C GLN A 72 20.56 7.65 30.51
N GLU A 73 21.16 7.83 31.69
CA GLU A 73 21.34 6.73 32.64
C GLU A 73 19.98 6.11 32.99
N GLY A 74 19.90 4.79 32.91
CA GLY A 74 18.68 4.03 33.13
C GLY A 74 17.91 3.64 31.86
N ASP A 75 18.24 4.21 30.70
CA ASP A 75 17.67 3.77 29.41
C ASP A 75 18.12 2.36 29.02
N VAL A 76 17.33 1.68 28.18
CA VAL A 76 17.63 0.34 27.70
C VAL A 76 18.19 0.40 26.27
N ILE A 77 19.25 -0.36 26.02
CA ILE A 77 19.91 -0.45 24.72
C ILE A 77 19.76 -1.85 24.15
N ILE A 78 19.38 -1.94 22.88
CA ILE A 78 19.29 -3.15 22.09
C ILE A 78 20.37 -3.09 21.00
N ALA A 79 21.42 -3.89 21.16
CA ALA A 79 22.48 -4.05 20.17
C ALA A 79 22.04 -5.05 19.10
N ASN A 80 22.00 -4.63 17.83
CA ASN A 80 21.49 -5.45 16.73
C ASN A 80 22.58 -5.90 15.74
N LYS A 81 22.33 -7.02 15.07
CA LYS A 81 23.11 -7.54 13.94
C LYS A 81 22.21 -7.69 12.71
N GLY A 82 22.40 -6.81 11.74
CA GLY A 82 21.50 -6.69 10.59
C GLY A 82 20.07 -6.33 11.02
N GLY A 83 19.09 -6.60 10.16
CA GLY A 83 17.69 -6.22 10.42
C GLY A 83 16.90 -7.16 11.33
N ARG A 84 17.44 -8.36 11.64
CA ARG A 84 16.67 -9.48 12.25
C ARG A 84 17.30 -10.09 13.50
N ALA A 85 18.55 -9.78 13.84
CA ALA A 85 19.20 -10.38 15.00
C ALA A 85 19.54 -9.35 16.08
N ILE A 86 19.39 -9.77 17.33
CA ILE A 86 19.84 -9.07 18.53
C ILE A 86 21.10 -9.77 18.99
N VAL A 87 22.14 -9.02 19.32
CA VAL A 87 23.39 -9.56 19.89
C VAL A 87 23.52 -9.25 21.37
N GLY A 88 22.87 -8.17 21.84
CA GLY A 88 22.74 -7.92 23.27
C GLY A 88 21.68 -6.90 23.64
N ILE A 89 21.29 -6.93 24.91
CA ILE A 89 20.32 -6.02 25.52
C ILE A 89 20.88 -5.62 26.88
N GLY A 90 20.92 -4.33 27.19
CA GLY A 90 21.52 -3.84 28.42
C GLY A 90 20.95 -2.51 28.87
N LYS A 91 21.27 -2.11 30.10
CA LYS A 91 20.85 -0.84 30.69
C LYS A 91 22.02 0.14 30.71
N VAL A 92 21.80 1.39 30.33
CA VAL A 92 22.82 2.44 30.38
C VAL A 92 23.10 2.80 31.84
N THR A 93 24.37 2.78 32.24
CA THR A 93 24.81 3.01 33.64
C THR A 93 25.77 4.18 33.78
N GLY A 94 26.02 4.94 32.71
CA GLY A 94 26.94 6.06 32.75
C GLY A 94 26.62 7.10 31.68
N ASP A 95 27.05 8.33 31.95
CA ASP A 95 26.89 9.42 31.02
C ASP A 95 27.85 9.31 29.81
N TYR A 96 27.70 10.20 28.84
CA TYR A 96 28.56 10.27 27.67
C TYR A 96 30.01 10.59 28.06
N GLU A 97 30.95 9.78 27.57
CA GLU A 97 32.39 9.99 27.69
C GLU A 97 33.03 10.04 26.30
N TYR A 98 33.85 11.06 26.05
CA TYR A 98 34.75 11.10 24.89
C TYR A 98 36.10 10.46 25.25
N ARG A 99 36.38 9.27 24.68
CA ARG A 99 37.48 8.36 25.04
C ARG A 99 38.27 7.88 23.82
N PRO A 100 38.98 8.79 23.11
CA PRO A 100 39.83 8.41 21.98
C PRO A 100 41.00 7.49 22.40
N ASP A 101 41.33 7.42 23.68
CA ASP A 101 42.31 6.51 24.26
C ASP A 101 41.88 5.04 24.23
N LEU A 102 40.57 4.76 24.21
CA LEU A 102 40.04 3.38 24.21
C LEU A 102 39.96 2.78 22.82
N ASN A 103 39.50 3.57 21.85
CA ASN A 103 39.42 3.23 20.44
C ASN A 103 39.38 4.53 19.62
N PRO A 104 40.44 4.86 18.84
CA PRO A 104 40.49 6.08 18.05
C PRO A 104 39.35 6.20 17.03
N ASP A 105 38.91 5.09 16.44
CA ASP A 105 37.85 5.08 15.40
C ASP A 105 36.44 5.19 16.01
N TYR A 106 36.31 4.94 17.32
CA TYR A 106 35.04 4.94 18.06
C TYR A 106 35.17 5.64 19.43
N PRO A 107 35.49 6.94 19.45
CA PRO A 107 35.83 7.65 20.69
C PRO A 107 34.61 8.03 21.53
N ASN A 108 33.39 7.95 20.98
CA ASN A 108 32.18 8.36 21.68
C ASN A 108 31.57 7.17 22.42
N VAL A 109 31.62 7.15 23.76
CA VAL A 109 31.33 5.96 24.57
C VAL A 109 30.27 6.23 25.66
N ARG A 110 29.45 5.21 25.96
CA ARG A 110 28.61 5.12 27.18
C ARG A 110 28.74 3.75 27.84
N LYS A 111 28.65 3.70 29.17
CA LYS A 111 28.68 2.45 29.93
C LYS A 111 27.31 1.76 29.93
N VAL A 112 27.30 0.45 29.74
CA VAL A 112 26.10 -0.38 29.66
C VAL A 112 26.30 -1.68 30.44
N ASP A 113 25.34 -1.98 31.31
CA ASP A 113 25.24 -3.28 31.98
C ASP A 113 24.40 -4.23 31.12
N TRP A 114 25.06 -5.24 30.54
CA TRP A 114 24.44 -6.14 29.56
C TRP A 114 23.70 -7.30 30.22
N ALA A 115 22.37 -7.29 30.11
CA ALA A 115 21.48 -8.33 30.61
C ALA A 115 21.32 -9.52 29.64
N LEU A 116 21.31 -9.26 28.32
CA LEU A 116 21.38 -10.27 27.27
C LEU A 116 22.70 -10.13 26.52
N GLN A 117 23.43 -11.23 26.36
CA GLN A 117 24.74 -11.25 25.68
C GLN A 117 24.88 -12.38 24.65
N GLN A 118 23.75 -12.89 24.16
CA GLN A 118 23.67 -13.97 23.19
C GLN A 118 22.87 -13.55 21.95
N GLU A 119 23.23 -14.13 20.80
CA GLU A 119 22.56 -13.82 19.53
C GLU A 119 21.16 -14.45 19.48
N VAL A 120 20.14 -13.62 19.24
CA VAL A 120 18.75 -14.04 19.06
C VAL A 120 18.27 -13.58 17.71
N THR A 121 17.98 -14.53 16.81
CA THR A 121 17.36 -14.24 15.52
C THR A 121 15.84 -14.20 15.65
N LEU A 122 15.26 -13.05 15.31
CA LEU A 122 13.83 -12.80 15.32
C LEU A 122 13.20 -13.28 14.01
N SER A 123 11.94 -13.68 14.06
CA SER A 123 11.19 -14.15 12.87
C SER A 123 10.83 -13.02 11.90
N LYS A 124 10.89 -11.77 12.35
CA LYS A 124 10.59 -10.55 11.57
C LYS A 124 11.77 -9.59 11.58
N LYS A 125 11.85 -8.71 10.57
CA LYS A 125 12.87 -7.66 10.48
C LYS A 125 12.43 -6.45 11.31
N LEU A 126 12.94 -6.33 12.54
CA LEU A 126 12.51 -5.28 13.48
C LEU A 126 13.47 -4.09 13.57
N PHE A 127 14.64 -4.16 12.94
CA PHE A 127 15.67 -3.12 13.08
C PHE A 127 15.86 -2.32 11.78
N PRO A 128 15.73 -0.97 11.82
CA PRO A 128 15.98 -0.11 10.68
C PRO A 128 17.47 -0.07 10.32
N ASN A 129 17.76 0.29 9.07
CA ASN A 129 19.13 0.46 8.56
C ASN A 129 19.73 1.81 8.99
N LYS A 130 19.70 2.10 10.30
CA LYS A 130 20.27 3.30 10.94
C LYS A 130 21.21 2.88 12.07
N THR A 131 22.26 3.65 12.35
CA THR A 131 23.20 3.32 13.44
C THR A 131 22.52 3.37 14.80
N LEU A 132 21.77 4.44 15.08
CA LEU A 132 21.02 4.64 16.31
C LEU A 132 19.58 5.04 16.01
N SER A 133 18.61 4.50 16.74
CA SER A 133 17.21 4.92 16.67
C SER A 133 16.48 4.61 17.97
N GLU A 134 15.52 5.46 18.36
CA GLU A 134 14.57 5.14 19.42
C GLU A 134 13.65 4.00 18.96
N VAL A 135 13.28 3.10 19.88
CA VAL A 135 12.43 1.93 19.64
C VAL A 135 11.07 2.21 20.26
N SER A 136 10.01 2.19 19.44
CA SER A 136 8.63 2.36 19.91
C SER A 136 8.20 1.24 20.85
N GLU A 137 7.24 1.51 21.74
CA GLU A 137 6.72 0.55 22.71
C GLU A 137 6.22 -0.75 22.04
N ASP A 138 5.57 -0.65 20.87
CA ASP A 138 5.13 -1.82 20.09
C ASP A 138 6.29 -2.69 19.62
N ARG A 139 7.38 -2.07 19.15
CA ARG A 139 8.59 -2.79 18.75
C ARG A 139 9.29 -3.40 19.94
N VAL A 140 9.28 -2.72 21.11
CA VAL A 140 9.78 -3.30 22.36
C VAL A 140 8.98 -4.57 22.70
N ALA A 141 7.64 -4.53 22.64
CA ALA A 141 6.80 -5.70 22.89
C ALA A 141 7.06 -6.84 21.89
N ALA A 142 7.20 -6.54 20.59
CA ALA A 142 7.55 -7.52 19.57
C ALA A 142 8.92 -8.16 19.81
N ILE A 143 9.90 -7.36 20.24
CA ILE A 143 11.23 -7.85 20.63
C ILE A 143 11.13 -8.74 21.87
N GLN A 144 10.38 -8.33 22.90
CA GLN A 144 10.16 -9.13 24.10
C GLN A 144 9.55 -10.49 23.77
N GLN A 145 8.48 -10.53 22.97
CA GLN A 145 7.85 -11.77 22.52
C GLN A 145 8.81 -12.62 21.68
N GLY A 146 9.56 -12.02 20.75
CA GLY A 146 10.52 -12.72 19.91
C GLY A 146 11.66 -13.35 20.72
N VAL A 147 12.13 -12.64 21.74
CA VAL A 147 13.15 -13.14 22.67
C VAL A 147 12.57 -14.23 23.57
N LEU A 148 11.36 -14.06 24.13
CA LEU A 148 10.70 -15.07 24.97
C LEU A 148 10.43 -16.39 24.22
N LYS A 149 10.05 -16.33 22.93
CA LYS A 149 9.90 -17.51 22.07
C LYS A 149 11.20 -18.32 21.92
N LYS A 150 12.36 -17.67 21.99
CA LYS A 150 13.68 -18.30 21.84
C LYS A 150 14.35 -18.60 23.17
N ILE A 151 14.02 -17.83 24.21
CA ILE A 151 14.56 -17.91 25.57
C ILE A 151 13.38 -17.87 26.55
N PRO A 152 12.77 -19.03 26.87
CA PRO A 152 11.55 -19.10 27.69
C PRO A 152 11.65 -18.50 29.10
N ASN A 153 12.88 -18.31 29.62
CA ASN A 153 13.13 -17.76 30.96
C ASN A 153 13.59 -16.29 30.95
N ALA A 154 13.44 -15.56 29.83
CA ALA A 154 13.89 -14.17 29.73
C ALA A 154 12.99 -13.16 30.49
N GLU A 155 11.89 -13.59 31.14
CA GLU A 155 10.98 -12.70 31.88
C GLU A 155 11.67 -11.96 33.03
N SER A 156 12.54 -12.64 33.78
CA SER A 156 13.29 -12.02 34.88
C SER A 156 14.26 -10.94 34.40
N MET A 157 14.81 -11.11 33.19
CA MET A 157 15.69 -10.14 32.53
C MET A 157 14.91 -8.87 32.20
N TRP A 158 13.73 -8.99 31.60
CA TRP A 158 12.86 -7.85 31.29
C TRP A 158 12.43 -7.09 32.54
N SER A 159 12.12 -7.80 33.63
CA SER A 159 11.80 -7.19 34.91
C SER A 159 13.00 -6.42 35.51
N THR A 160 14.21 -6.95 35.38
CA THR A 160 15.44 -6.28 35.85
C THR A 160 15.75 -5.02 35.04
N LEU A 161 15.41 -5.03 33.75
CA LEU A 161 15.53 -3.87 32.86
C LEU A 161 14.40 -2.84 33.03
N GLY A 162 13.43 -3.08 33.92
CA GLY A 162 12.28 -2.17 34.14
C GLY A 162 11.21 -2.24 33.05
N LEU A 163 11.23 -3.29 32.21
CA LEU A 163 10.32 -3.50 31.09
C LEU A 163 9.32 -4.64 31.41
N THR A 164 8.46 -4.47 32.41
CA THR A 164 7.37 -5.41 32.72
C THR A 164 6.07 -4.96 32.06
N ASN A 165 5.66 -5.56 30.95
CA ASN A 165 4.37 -5.26 30.36
C ASN A 165 3.31 -6.25 30.85
N SER A 166 2.17 -5.69 31.25
CA SER A 166 0.87 -6.36 31.25
C SER A 166 0.74 -7.22 30.00
N VAL A 167 0.92 -8.53 30.17
CA VAL A 167 0.47 -9.54 29.21
C VAL A 167 -1.06 -9.57 29.33
N GLY A 168 -1.69 -8.49 28.90
CA GLY A 168 -3.11 -8.46 28.58
C GLY A 168 -3.24 -8.96 27.16
N GLU A 169 -4.11 -9.95 26.97
CA GLU A 169 -4.63 -10.38 25.68
C GLU A 169 -5.09 -9.15 24.88
N GLN A 170 -4.24 -8.67 24.00
CA GLN A 170 -4.60 -7.80 22.89
C GLN A 170 -4.02 -8.50 21.67
N ASN A 171 -4.93 -8.84 20.76
CA ASN A 171 -4.64 -9.53 19.51
C ASN A 171 -3.41 -8.93 18.83
N SER A 172 -2.60 -9.80 18.23
CA SER A 172 -1.51 -9.43 17.35
C SER A 172 -2.05 -8.68 16.13
N SER A 173 -2.28 -7.38 16.25
CA SER A 173 -2.23 -6.48 15.10
C SER A 173 -0.75 -6.13 14.92
N SER A 174 -0.11 -6.71 13.90
CA SER A 174 0.95 -5.96 13.22
C SER A 174 0.41 -4.55 12.98
N SER A 175 1.19 -3.51 13.30
CA SER A 175 0.82 -2.14 12.95
C SER A 175 0.40 -2.13 11.48
N THR A 176 -0.83 -1.70 11.19
CA THR A 176 -1.43 -1.60 9.85
C THR A 176 -0.47 -1.03 8.81
N HIS A 177 0.39 -0.10 9.25
CA HIS A 177 1.50 0.49 8.51
C HIS A 177 2.44 -0.52 7.80
N GLU A 178 2.98 -1.50 8.53
CA GLU A 178 3.93 -2.48 7.94
C GLU A 178 3.23 -3.37 6.91
N GLN A 179 1.94 -3.66 7.12
CA GLN A 179 1.15 -4.50 6.22
C GLN A 179 0.98 -3.87 4.82
N TRP A 180 0.84 -2.54 4.73
CA TRP A 180 0.54 -1.87 3.46
C TRP A 180 1.78 -1.58 2.61
N VAL A 181 2.93 -1.35 3.25
CA VAL A 181 4.21 -1.29 2.53
C VAL A 181 4.50 -2.66 1.89
N ASP A 182 4.32 -3.73 2.67
CA ASP A 182 4.49 -5.10 2.20
C ASP A 182 3.49 -5.44 1.09
N PHE A 183 2.21 -5.02 1.21
CA PHE A 183 1.19 -5.22 0.16
C PHE A 183 1.57 -4.58 -1.19
N CYS A 184 2.08 -3.34 -1.17
CA CYS A 184 2.52 -2.66 -2.39
C CYS A 184 3.70 -3.38 -3.03
N ASP A 185 4.65 -3.86 -2.21
CA ASP A 185 5.80 -4.62 -2.68
C ASP A 185 5.38 -5.99 -3.25
N GLU A 186 4.40 -6.66 -2.64
CA GLU A 186 3.83 -7.90 -3.16
C GLU A 186 3.12 -7.72 -4.49
N PHE A 187 2.29 -6.69 -4.63
CA PHE A 187 1.60 -6.42 -5.88
C PHE A 187 2.61 -6.08 -6.98
N LEU A 188 3.68 -5.36 -6.63
CA LEU A 188 4.79 -5.09 -7.53
C LEU A 188 5.49 -6.39 -7.98
N GLU A 189 5.84 -7.29 -7.06
CA GLU A 189 6.42 -8.60 -7.36
C GLU A 189 5.46 -9.47 -8.20
N PHE A 190 4.16 -9.44 -7.91
CA PHE A 190 3.13 -10.14 -8.67
C PHE A 190 3.07 -9.64 -10.12
N ALA A 191 3.09 -8.32 -10.34
CA ALA A 191 3.14 -7.75 -11.68
C ALA A 191 4.42 -8.15 -12.42
N GLN A 192 5.57 -8.13 -11.74
CA GLN A 192 6.87 -8.53 -12.29
C GLN A 192 6.88 -10.00 -12.70
N SER A 193 6.23 -10.88 -11.92
CA SER A 193 6.10 -12.30 -12.27
C SER A 193 5.30 -12.56 -13.56
N ARG A 194 4.48 -11.59 -13.98
CA ARG A 194 3.74 -11.57 -15.26
C ARG A 194 4.45 -10.74 -16.34
N HIS A 195 5.72 -10.41 -16.11
CA HIS A 195 6.57 -9.62 -16.99
C HIS A 195 6.10 -8.16 -17.20
N TYR A 196 5.38 -7.61 -16.23
CA TYR A 196 5.02 -6.20 -16.19
C TYR A 196 5.81 -5.47 -15.11
N TYR A 197 6.47 -4.37 -15.49
CA TYR A 197 7.32 -3.60 -14.60
C TYR A 197 6.72 -2.21 -14.43
N PHE A 198 6.38 -1.88 -13.19
CA PHE A 198 5.89 -0.56 -12.80
C PHE A 198 6.86 0.04 -11.79
N GLU A 199 6.93 1.37 -11.75
CA GLU A 199 7.60 2.03 -10.64
C GLU A 199 6.81 1.81 -9.34
N LYS A 200 7.53 1.62 -8.23
CA LYS A 200 6.91 1.52 -6.89
C LYS A 200 6.02 2.73 -6.59
N SER A 201 6.42 3.92 -7.03
CA SER A 201 5.65 5.16 -6.87
C SER A 201 4.27 5.11 -7.56
N ILE A 202 4.16 4.41 -8.70
CA ILE A 202 2.88 4.22 -9.40
C ILE A 202 2.00 3.24 -8.64
N ILE A 203 2.57 2.14 -8.13
CA ILE A 203 1.86 1.13 -7.33
C ILE A 203 1.29 1.76 -6.05
N GLU A 204 2.10 2.47 -5.28
CA GLU A 204 1.68 3.14 -4.04
C GLU A 204 0.55 4.14 -4.31
N ARG A 205 0.67 4.95 -5.37
CA ARG A 205 -0.37 5.88 -5.80
C ARG A 205 -1.66 5.18 -6.23
N PHE A 206 -1.54 4.11 -7.01
CA PHE A 206 -2.66 3.34 -7.51
C PHE A 206 -3.46 2.71 -6.36
N VAL A 207 -2.78 1.99 -5.47
CA VAL A 207 -3.40 1.33 -4.31
C VAL A 207 -4.01 2.38 -3.40
N THR A 208 -3.27 3.43 -3.03
CA THR A 208 -3.74 4.47 -2.11
C THR A 208 -4.93 5.25 -2.67
N SER A 209 -4.99 5.45 -4.00
CA SER A 209 -6.14 6.09 -4.63
C SER A 209 -7.42 5.26 -4.46
N LEU A 210 -7.35 3.94 -4.70
CA LEU A 210 -8.49 3.03 -4.50
C LEU A 210 -8.88 2.89 -3.02
N ARG A 211 -7.91 2.96 -2.10
CA ARG A 211 -8.14 3.00 -0.65
C ARG A 211 -8.89 4.28 -0.23
N SER A 212 -8.64 5.38 -0.91
CA SER A 212 -9.25 6.67 -0.60
C SER A 212 -10.64 6.82 -1.20
N LYS A 213 -10.83 6.33 -2.42
CA LYS A 213 -12.12 6.39 -3.13
C LYS A 213 -12.22 5.30 -4.20
N PRO A 214 -13.40 4.68 -4.41
CA PRO A 214 -13.54 3.57 -5.35
C PRO A 214 -13.64 4.01 -6.82
N PHE A 215 -13.05 5.15 -7.20
CA PHE A 215 -13.02 5.61 -8.59
C PHE A 215 -11.67 6.25 -8.94
N LEU A 216 -10.96 5.61 -9.86
CA LEU A 216 -9.62 5.98 -10.32
C LEU A 216 -9.60 6.11 -11.84
N ILE A 217 -8.92 7.13 -12.35
CA ILE A 217 -8.66 7.36 -13.76
C ILE A 217 -7.16 7.27 -14.02
N LEU A 218 -6.77 6.50 -15.03
CA LEU A 218 -5.40 6.36 -15.49
C LEU A 218 -5.29 7.00 -16.88
N SER A 219 -4.46 8.03 -17.03
CA SER A 219 -4.24 8.73 -18.30
C SER A 219 -2.80 8.62 -18.75
N GLY A 220 -2.55 8.85 -20.05
CA GLY A 220 -1.22 8.92 -20.63
C GLY A 220 -1.17 8.25 -22.01
N ILE A 221 0.02 8.14 -22.58
CA ILE A 221 0.20 7.60 -23.93
C ILE A 221 -0.15 6.10 -24.03
N SER A 222 -0.48 5.65 -25.25
CA SER A 222 -0.79 4.23 -25.49
C SER A 222 0.44 3.35 -25.24
N GLY A 223 0.22 2.13 -24.70
CA GLY A 223 1.28 1.15 -24.46
C GLY A 223 2.03 1.29 -23.12
N THR A 224 1.69 2.24 -22.25
CA THR A 224 2.34 2.45 -20.93
C THR A 224 1.87 1.51 -19.82
N GLY A 225 0.95 0.59 -20.13
CA GLY A 225 0.47 -0.41 -19.16
C GLY A 225 -0.72 0.03 -18.29
N LYS A 226 -1.40 1.15 -18.59
CA LYS A 226 -2.59 1.63 -17.87
C LYS A 226 -3.67 0.55 -17.70
N THR A 227 -4.07 -0.07 -18.80
CA THR A 227 -5.07 -1.14 -18.77
C THR A 227 -4.53 -2.40 -18.08
N LYS A 228 -3.22 -2.65 -18.17
CA LYS A 228 -2.58 -3.83 -17.58
C LYS A 228 -2.44 -3.74 -16.07
N ILE A 229 -2.07 -2.60 -15.50
CA ILE A 229 -2.02 -2.45 -14.03
C ILE A 229 -3.41 -2.68 -13.42
N ALA A 230 -4.48 -2.21 -14.06
CA ALA A 230 -5.85 -2.43 -13.61
C ALA A 230 -6.25 -3.92 -13.67
N GLN A 231 -5.96 -4.59 -14.78
CA GLN A 231 -6.21 -6.02 -14.96
C GLN A 231 -5.40 -6.87 -13.96
N LEU A 232 -4.11 -6.56 -13.80
CA LEU A 232 -3.21 -7.25 -12.87
C LEU A 232 -3.65 -7.06 -11.42
N PHE A 233 -4.09 -5.85 -11.05
CA PHE A 233 -4.58 -5.60 -9.71
C PHE A 233 -5.85 -6.40 -9.44
N ALA A 234 -6.80 -6.41 -10.38
CA ALA A 234 -8.01 -7.18 -10.23
C ALA A 234 -7.72 -8.68 -10.14
N GLU A 235 -6.79 -9.20 -10.94
CA GLU A 235 -6.32 -10.59 -10.88
C GLU A 235 -5.64 -10.90 -9.53
N PHE A 236 -4.73 -10.03 -9.09
CA PHE A 236 -4.05 -10.12 -7.80
C PHE A 236 -5.06 -10.21 -6.67
N MET A 237 -6.09 -9.35 -6.71
CA MET A 237 -7.16 -9.27 -5.73
C MET A 237 -8.24 -10.35 -5.89
N SER A 238 -8.19 -11.20 -6.92
CA SER A 238 -9.14 -12.29 -7.16
C SER A 238 -8.52 -13.68 -6.96
N GLN A 239 -7.27 -13.76 -6.51
CA GLN A 239 -6.62 -15.05 -6.28
C GLN A 239 -7.41 -15.88 -5.25
N PRO A 240 -7.49 -17.20 -5.43
CA PRO A 240 -8.23 -18.04 -4.50
C PRO A 240 -7.66 -17.89 -3.09
N ARG A 241 -8.53 -17.51 -2.14
CA ARG A 241 -8.24 -17.54 -0.70
C ARG A 241 -7.55 -18.87 -0.39
N SER A 242 -6.58 -18.84 0.51
CA SER A 242 -5.71 -19.97 0.88
C SER A 242 -6.45 -21.15 1.56
N GLN A 243 -7.72 -21.41 1.24
CA GLN A 243 -8.35 -22.69 1.48
C GLN A 243 -7.84 -23.68 0.44
N THR A 244 -6.73 -24.33 0.78
CA THR A 244 -6.18 -25.43 -0.02
C THR A 244 -7.12 -26.63 -0.08
N SER A 245 -8.16 -26.66 0.75
CA SER A 245 -9.15 -27.72 0.80
C SER A 245 -10.57 -27.18 0.98
N ARG A 246 -11.55 -27.70 0.21
CA ARG A 246 -12.98 -27.38 0.31
C ARG A 246 -13.77 -28.64 0.71
N LEU A 247 -14.81 -28.49 1.51
CA LEU A 247 -15.71 -29.57 1.88
C LEU A 247 -16.61 -29.91 0.68
N SER A 248 -16.72 -31.19 0.31
CA SER A 248 -17.77 -31.64 -0.62
C SER A 248 -19.08 -31.89 0.13
N GLU A 249 -20.21 -31.84 -0.57
CA GLU A 249 -21.61 -31.86 -0.07
C GLU A 249 -21.88 -32.55 1.29
N LYS A 250 -22.84 -31.99 2.06
CA LYS A 250 -23.31 -32.50 3.36
C LYS A 250 -23.83 -33.94 3.26
N ASN A 251 -22.95 -34.93 3.42
CA ASN A 251 -23.15 -36.28 4.01
C ASN A 251 -22.14 -37.35 3.55
N SER A 252 -21.06 -37.01 2.83
CA SER A 252 -19.98 -37.96 2.53
C SER A 252 -18.69 -37.59 3.27
N LYS A 253 -17.94 -38.58 3.78
CA LYS A 253 -16.57 -38.41 4.30
C LYS A 253 -15.61 -38.08 3.15
N SER A 254 -15.82 -36.97 2.46
CA SER A 254 -15.03 -36.55 1.30
C SER A 254 -14.73 -35.06 1.31
N PHE A 255 -13.52 -34.73 0.88
CA PHE A 255 -13.02 -33.36 0.78
C PHE A 255 -12.24 -33.19 -0.52
N GLU A 256 -12.11 -31.94 -0.97
CA GLU A 256 -11.44 -31.58 -2.21
C GLU A 256 -10.21 -30.73 -1.91
N VAL A 257 -9.14 -30.87 -2.68
CA VAL A 257 -7.89 -30.13 -2.54
C VAL A 257 -7.48 -29.55 -3.89
N VAL A 258 -7.16 -28.26 -3.91
CA VAL A 258 -6.59 -27.62 -5.11
C VAL A 258 -5.09 -27.89 -5.15
N LEU A 259 -4.61 -28.47 -6.24
CA LEU A 259 -3.19 -28.73 -6.45
C LEU A 259 -2.40 -27.43 -6.58
N GLN A 260 -1.51 -27.14 -5.64
CA GLN A 260 -0.67 -25.94 -5.60
C GLN A 260 0.78 -26.27 -5.96
N PRO A 261 1.58 -25.33 -6.51
CA PRO A 261 2.98 -25.59 -6.89
C PRO A 261 3.81 -26.21 -5.76
N TYR A 262 3.61 -25.71 -4.52
CA TYR A 262 4.33 -26.20 -3.35
C TYR A 262 4.10 -27.69 -3.05
N MET A 263 2.98 -28.26 -3.51
CA MET A 263 2.65 -29.67 -3.29
C MET A 263 3.58 -30.60 -4.08
N PHE A 264 4.01 -30.12 -5.24
CA PHE A 264 4.97 -30.78 -6.12
C PHE A 264 6.40 -30.55 -5.61
N ASP A 265 6.77 -29.27 -5.43
CA ASP A 265 8.14 -28.86 -5.08
C ASP A 265 8.59 -29.35 -3.70
N HIS A 266 7.67 -29.38 -2.73
CA HIS A 266 7.97 -29.73 -1.35
C HIS A 266 7.33 -31.03 -0.90
N SER A 267 6.69 -31.76 -1.82
CA SER A 267 6.08 -33.06 -1.53
C SER A 267 5.20 -32.99 -0.28
N ARG A 268 4.30 -32.00 -0.18
CA ARG A 268 3.48 -31.81 1.02
C ARG A 268 2.15 -31.15 0.71
N MET A 269 1.13 -31.42 1.52
CA MET A 269 -0.19 -30.80 1.48
C MET A 269 -0.55 -30.23 2.85
N ILE A 270 -1.36 -29.18 2.86
CA ILE A 270 -1.91 -28.61 4.10
C ILE A 270 -3.42 -28.80 4.06
N LEU A 271 -3.99 -29.47 5.06
CA LEU A 271 -5.44 -29.57 5.26
C LEU A 271 -5.90 -28.59 6.34
N SER A 272 -7.04 -27.95 6.11
CA SER A 272 -7.69 -27.07 7.08
C SER A 272 -8.21 -27.86 8.29
N GLU A 273 -8.36 -27.19 9.44
CA GLU A 273 -8.94 -27.82 10.63
C GLU A 273 -10.37 -28.34 10.41
N GLU A 274 -11.13 -27.70 9.53
CA GLU A 274 -12.51 -28.10 9.20
C GLU A 274 -12.55 -29.46 8.48
N VAL A 275 -11.64 -29.68 7.53
CA VAL A 275 -11.51 -30.97 6.84
C VAL A 275 -11.07 -32.06 7.81
N VAL A 276 -10.12 -31.76 8.70
CA VAL A 276 -9.68 -32.69 9.74
C VAL A 276 -10.82 -33.08 10.67
N LYS A 277 -11.68 -32.13 11.05
CA LYS A 277 -12.88 -32.39 11.86
C LYS A 277 -13.90 -33.26 11.13
N GLN A 278 -14.12 -33.06 9.82
CA GLN A 278 -15.07 -33.86 9.03
C GLN A 278 -14.63 -35.33 8.88
N VAL A 279 -13.34 -35.58 8.83
CA VAL A 279 -12.79 -36.96 8.75
C VAL A 279 -12.99 -37.73 10.07
N ASP A 280 -13.35 -37.02 11.17
CA ASP A 280 -13.65 -37.59 12.50
C ASP A 280 -12.55 -38.52 13.00
N ARG A 281 -11.30 -38.10 12.82
CA ARG A 281 -10.10 -38.86 13.24
C ARG A 281 -9.04 -37.90 13.75
N ASP A 282 -8.48 -38.22 14.91
CA ASP A 282 -7.29 -37.55 15.41
C ASP A 282 -6.05 -38.23 14.82
N PHE A 283 -5.31 -37.52 13.96
CA PHE A 283 -4.09 -38.04 13.33
C PHE A 283 -2.93 -37.98 14.33
N ALA A 284 -2.40 -39.14 14.71
CA ALA A 284 -1.20 -39.21 15.53
C ALA A 284 0.05 -38.80 14.73
N ARG A 285 1.07 -38.26 15.42
CA ARG A 285 2.33 -37.85 14.78
C ARG A 285 3.03 -39.08 14.18
N GLY A 286 3.15 -39.11 12.84
CA GLY A 286 3.80 -40.18 12.10
C GLY A 286 2.90 -41.38 11.79
N GLU A 287 1.58 -41.22 11.88
CA GLU A 287 0.61 -42.27 11.55
C GLU A 287 0.59 -42.57 10.04
N THR A 288 0.52 -43.87 9.71
CA THR A 288 0.46 -44.35 8.33
C THR A 288 -0.99 -44.43 7.87
N VAL A 289 -1.29 -43.84 6.71
CA VAL A 289 -2.61 -43.89 6.07
C VAL A 289 -2.43 -44.48 4.67
N THR A 290 -3.20 -45.50 4.36
CA THR A 290 -3.11 -46.14 3.05
C THR A 290 -3.94 -45.34 2.06
N ALA A 291 -3.30 -44.89 0.98
CA ALA A 291 -3.92 -44.09 -0.06
C ALA A 291 -3.93 -44.90 -1.36
N PHE A 292 -5.07 -44.97 -2.04
CA PHE A 292 -5.25 -45.84 -3.20
C PHE A 292 -5.14 -45.06 -4.52
N PHE A 293 -4.10 -45.29 -5.30
CA PHE A 293 -3.77 -44.50 -6.51
C PHE A 293 -3.88 -45.31 -7.79
N GLY A 294 -5.00 -46.00 -8.02
CA GLY A 294 -5.09 -47.03 -9.07
C GLY A 294 -4.26 -48.30 -8.77
N GLU A 295 -3.18 -48.15 -7.98
CA GLU A 295 -2.43 -49.20 -7.28
C GLU A 295 -2.35 -48.87 -5.77
N PHE A 296 -2.17 -49.90 -4.93
CA PHE A 296 -2.02 -49.73 -3.48
C PHE A 296 -0.65 -49.10 -3.15
N ILE A 297 -0.65 -47.84 -2.72
CA ILE A 297 0.56 -47.19 -2.18
C ILE A 297 0.33 -46.85 -0.71
N GLU A 298 0.97 -47.60 0.18
CA GLU A 298 0.98 -47.23 1.60
C GLU A 298 1.79 -45.93 1.80
N HIS A 299 1.15 -44.92 2.40
CA HIS A 299 1.77 -43.63 2.65
C HIS A 299 1.78 -43.26 4.12
N GLN A 300 2.82 -42.56 4.55
CA GLN A 300 2.97 -42.11 5.92
C GLN A 300 2.82 -40.61 5.97
N PHE A 301 1.93 -40.16 6.83
CA PHE A 301 1.60 -38.76 6.99
C PHE A 301 2.22 -38.23 8.29
N ILE A 302 3.05 -37.20 8.18
CA ILE A 302 3.71 -36.59 9.34
C ILE A 302 3.01 -35.28 9.69
N LYS A 303 2.19 -35.30 10.74
CA LYS A 303 1.61 -34.10 11.34
C LYS A 303 2.72 -33.23 11.95
N GLU A 304 3.00 -32.07 11.35
CA GLU A 304 3.89 -31.04 11.88
C GLU A 304 3.09 -29.95 12.62
N GLN A 305 3.66 -29.30 13.64
CA GLN A 305 2.97 -28.23 14.38
C GLN A 305 2.77 -26.95 13.54
N GLY A 306 1.51 -26.47 13.47
CA GLY A 306 1.07 -25.22 12.83
C GLY A 306 -0.47 -25.11 12.77
N ASN A 307 -1.04 -24.00 12.26
CA ASN A 307 -2.49 -23.72 12.12
C ASN A 307 -3.25 -24.60 11.10
N GLY A 308 -2.73 -25.80 10.80
CA GLY A 308 -3.30 -26.74 9.85
C GLY A 308 -2.53 -28.07 9.89
N VAL A 309 -3.19 -29.17 9.51
CA VAL A 309 -2.51 -30.48 9.50
C VAL A 309 -1.72 -30.60 8.21
N ARG A 310 -0.38 -30.54 8.35
CA ARG A 310 0.53 -30.79 7.24
C ARG A 310 0.70 -32.27 7.00
N PHE A 311 0.70 -32.63 5.74
CA PHE A 311 0.77 -34.00 5.26
C PHE A 311 1.90 -34.11 4.23
N GLY A 312 3.02 -34.71 4.62
CA GLY A 312 4.14 -34.98 3.71
C GLY A 312 3.87 -36.19 2.80
N PHE A 313 4.24 -36.08 1.53
CA PHE A 313 4.24 -37.14 0.54
C PHE A 313 5.63 -37.83 0.52
N ARG A 314 5.66 -39.14 0.26
CA ARG A 314 6.91 -39.80 -0.15
C ARG A 314 7.10 -39.60 -1.65
N LYS A 315 8.35 -39.66 -2.11
CA LYS A 315 8.75 -39.41 -3.52
C LYS A 315 7.88 -40.11 -4.58
N GLY A 316 7.34 -41.30 -4.30
CA GLY A 316 6.45 -42.02 -5.22
C GLY A 316 5.16 -41.26 -5.54
N LEU A 317 4.50 -40.67 -4.54
CA LEU A 317 3.30 -39.86 -4.75
C LEU A 317 3.61 -38.54 -5.45
N THR A 318 4.72 -37.89 -5.09
CA THR A 318 5.15 -36.66 -5.76
C THR A 318 5.43 -36.90 -7.25
N ALA A 319 6.12 -37.99 -7.59
CA ALA A 319 6.39 -38.37 -8.97
C ALA A 319 5.08 -38.70 -9.73
N TRP A 320 4.18 -39.44 -9.10
CA TRP A 320 2.88 -39.74 -9.69
C TRP A 320 2.03 -38.49 -9.94
N LEU A 321 2.00 -37.53 -8.99
CA LEU A 321 1.32 -36.25 -9.16
C LEU A 321 1.89 -35.46 -10.35
N HIS A 322 3.22 -35.42 -10.48
CA HIS A 322 3.89 -34.80 -11.64
C HIS A 322 3.54 -35.46 -12.97
N ASP A 323 3.40 -36.79 -12.99
CA ASP A 323 3.12 -37.54 -14.22
C ASP A 323 1.64 -37.46 -14.65
N HIS A 324 0.71 -37.16 -13.73
CA HIS A 324 -0.73 -37.29 -13.98
C HIS A 324 -1.54 -35.98 -13.87
N PHE A 325 -1.02 -34.92 -13.26
CA PHE A 325 -1.79 -33.68 -13.03
C PHE A 325 -1.00 -32.38 -13.21
N ASP A 326 -1.72 -31.34 -13.64
CA ASP A 326 -1.24 -29.96 -13.66
C ASP A 326 -1.56 -29.22 -12.35
N VAL A 327 -0.74 -28.23 -12.01
CA VAL A 327 -1.05 -27.24 -10.96
C VAL A 327 -2.39 -26.57 -11.25
N GLY A 328 -3.23 -26.42 -10.23
CA GLY A 328 -4.55 -25.81 -10.31
C GLY A 328 -5.71 -26.79 -10.45
N LYS A 329 -5.47 -28.08 -10.72
CA LYS A 329 -6.54 -29.10 -10.76
C LYS A 329 -7.07 -29.43 -9.34
N ILE A 330 -8.34 -29.84 -9.23
CA ILE A 330 -8.93 -30.25 -7.96
C ILE A 330 -8.83 -31.77 -7.82
N LEU A 331 -8.28 -32.22 -6.70
CA LEU A 331 -8.29 -33.62 -6.29
C LEU A 331 -9.37 -33.86 -5.24
N ARG A 332 -10.28 -34.80 -5.50
CA ARG A 332 -11.28 -35.24 -4.53
C ARG A 332 -10.78 -36.48 -3.78
N PHE A 333 -10.80 -36.40 -2.45
CA PHE A 333 -10.50 -37.48 -1.52
C PHE A 333 -11.79 -38.02 -0.93
N ARG A 334 -11.99 -39.34 -0.94
CA ARG A 334 -12.97 -40.04 -0.10
C ARG A 334 -12.24 -40.80 0.99
N VAL A 335 -12.72 -40.70 2.21
CA VAL A 335 -12.16 -41.41 3.36
C VAL A 335 -13.11 -42.55 3.75
N SER A 336 -12.57 -43.76 3.89
CA SER A 336 -13.31 -44.93 4.37
C SER A 336 -13.86 -44.74 5.78
N ASN A 337 -14.85 -45.55 6.15
CA ASN A 337 -15.51 -45.46 7.45
C ASN A 337 -14.55 -45.59 8.64
N ASP A 338 -13.48 -46.36 8.50
CA ASP A 338 -12.42 -46.55 9.50
C ASP A 338 -11.31 -45.48 9.47
N GLY A 339 -11.42 -44.49 8.58
CA GLY A 339 -10.50 -43.36 8.48
C GLY A 339 -9.15 -43.69 7.84
N LYS A 340 -8.90 -44.96 7.45
CA LYS A 340 -7.58 -45.48 7.08
C LYS A 340 -7.31 -45.56 5.59
N LEU A 341 -8.35 -45.68 4.78
CA LEU A 341 -8.25 -45.80 3.32
C LEU A 341 -8.75 -44.51 2.68
N TRP A 342 -7.87 -43.83 1.95
CA TRP A 342 -8.21 -42.64 1.18
C TRP A 342 -8.31 -43.05 -0.29
N GLU A 343 -9.53 -43.04 -0.82
CA GLU A 343 -9.82 -43.35 -2.21
C GLU A 343 -9.92 -42.04 -3.02
N PHE A 344 -9.26 -42.01 -4.16
CA PHE A 344 -9.21 -40.85 -5.05
C PHE A 344 -10.39 -40.88 -6.01
N GLY A 345 -11.07 -39.74 -6.17
CA GLY A 345 -12.14 -39.56 -7.15
C GLY A 345 -11.70 -38.83 -8.41
N ASP A 346 -12.64 -38.69 -9.37
CA ASP A 346 -12.42 -37.96 -10.62
C ASP A 346 -11.82 -36.57 -10.41
N VAL A 347 -10.84 -36.24 -11.26
CA VAL A 347 -10.32 -34.86 -11.36
C VAL A 347 -11.34 -34.03 -12.10
N ALA A 348 -12.05 -33.22 -11.34
CA ALA A 348 -12.84 -32.15 -11.93
C ALA A 348 -11.89 -31.04 -12.39
N GLU A 349 -12.14 -30.49 -13.58
CA GLU A 349 -11.73 -29.12 -13.84
C GLU A 349 -12.34 -28.22 -12.76
N LEU A 350 -11.64 -27.15 -12.35
CA LEU A 350 -12.23 -26.12 -11.49
C LEU A 350 -13.53 -25.62 -12.15
N LYS A 351 -14.67 -26.22 -11.84
CA LYS A 351 -15.95 -25.51 -11.80
C LYS A 351 -16.06 -24.82 -10.45
N THR A 352 -15.04 -24.07 -10.10
CA THR A 352 -15.14 -23.02 -9.12
C THR A 352 -14.84 -21.74 -9.86
N SER A 353 -15.72 -21.35 -10.78
CA SER A 353 -15.80 -19.92 -11.03
C SER A 353 -16.46 -19.37 -9.78
N MET A 354 -15.67 -18.83 -8.85
CA MET A 354 -16.17 -17.59 -8.26
C MET A 354 -16.56 -16.73 -9.45
N PRO A 355 -17.80 -16.23 -9.51
CA PRO A 355 -18.26 -15.50 -10.68
C PRO A 355 -17.26 -14.35 -10.91
N PRO A 356 -16.92 -14.02 -12.17
CA PRO A 356 -15.84 -13.12 -12.48
C PRO A 356 -15.92 -11.85 -11.62
N GLN A 357 -14.91 -11.66 -10.76
CA GLN A 357 -14.80 -10.49 -9.88
C GLN A 357 -14.37 -9.23 -10.65
N THR A 358 -14.16 -9.36 -11.95
CA THR A 358 -13.73 -8.28 -12.84
C THR A 358 -14.65 -8.18 -14.04
N ALA A 359 -15.08 -6.96 -14.38
CA ALA A 359 -15.63 -6.63 -15.70
C ALA A 359 -14.64 -5.75 -16.45
N PHE A 360 -14.30 -6.15 -17.67
CA PHE A 360 -13.55 -5.34 -18.61
C PHE A 360 -14.51 -4.83 -19.69
N LEU A 361 -14.67 -3.50 -19.79
CA LEU A 361 -15.66 -2.86 -20.63
C LEU A 361 -14.98 -1.86 -21.55
N SER A 362 -14.99 -2.13 -22.86
CA SER A 362 -14.57 -1.14 -23.86
C SER A 362 -15.71 -0.17 -24.10
N VAL A 363 -15.50 1.11 -23.77
CA VAL A 363 -16.49 2.16 -24.01
C VAL A 363 -16.73 2.31 -25.52
N ARG A 364 -17.96 2.65 -25.89
CA ARG A 364 -18.33 2.90 -27.29
C ARG A 364 -18.72 4.36 -27.48
N PRO A 365 -18.42 4.96 -28.65
CA PRO A 365 -18.65 6.39 -28.88
C PRO A 365 -20.15 6.76 -28.93
N ASP A 366 -21.04 5.79 -29.17
CA ASP A 366 -22.49 5.95 -29.20
C ASP A 366 -23.17 5.86 -27.83
N TRP A 367 -22.41 5.73 -26.75
CA TRP A 367 -22.94 5.72 -25.38
C TRP A 367 -23.37 7.13 -24.95
N LEU A 368 -24.65 7.42 -25.15
CA LEU A 368 -25.29 8.71 -24.82
C LEU A 368 -26.04 8.69 -23.48
N ASP A 369 -26.21 7.53 -22.86
CA ASP A 369 -26.88 7.34 -21.56
C ASP A 369 -26.39 6.06 -20.86
N HIS A 370 -26.92 5.76 -19.68
CA HIS A 370 -26.49 4.61 -18.88
C HIS A 370 -26.79 3.25 -19.50
N ARG A 371 -27.60 3.14 -20.58
CA ARG A 371 -28.03 1.84 -21.12
C ARG A 371 -26.87 1.02 -21.68
N GLY A 372 -25.81 1.67 -22.16
CA GLY A 372 -24.58 1.00 -22.57
C GLY A 372 -23.92 0.24 -21.40
N LEU A 373 -24.07 0.76 -20.18
CA LEU A 373 -23.56 0.13 -18.96
C LEU A 373 -24.58 -0.75 -18.27
N LEU A 374 -25.80 -0.29 -17.99
CA LEU A 374 -26.75 -1.02 -17.16
C LEU A 374 -27.74 -1.86 -17.96
N GLY A 375 -27.82 -1.64 -19.27
CA GLY A 375 -28.84 -2.26 -20.10
C GLY A 375 -30.19 -1.56 -19.93
N GLY A 376 -31.28 -2.31 -20.08
CA GLY A 376 -32.61 -1.73 -19.92
C GLY A 376 -33.75 -2.74 -19.98
N TYR A 377 -34.83 -2.41 -19.27
CA TYR A 377 -36.08 -3.14 -19.32
C TYR A 377 -36.88 -2.79 -20.57
N ASN A 378 -37.37 -3.80 -21.28
CA ASN A 378 -38.27 -3.64 -22.42
C ASN A 378 -39.71 -3.99 -22.00
N PRO A 379 -40.61 -3.00 -21.86
CA PRO A 379 -41.99 -3.24 -21.44
C PRO A 379 -42.81 -4.08 -22.43
N MET A 380 -42.41 -4.16 -23.70
CA MET A 380 -43.15 -4.92 -24.72
C MET A 380 -42.85 -6.41 -24.65
N THR A 381 -41.64 -6.77 -24.22
CA THR A 381 -41.20 -8.17 -24.11
C THR A 381 -41.14 -8.67 -22.67
N GLU A 382 -41.37 -7.78 -21.69
CA GLU A 382 -41.24 -8.02 -20.25
C GLU A 382 -39.89 -8.63 -19.88
N LYS A 383 -38.84 -8.25 -20.61
CA LYS A 383 -37.47 -8.74 -20.42
C LYS A 383 -36.50 -7.61 -20.18
N TYR A 384 -35.52 -7.87 -19.32
CA TYR A 384 -34.40 -6.99 -19.10
C TYR A 384 -33.22 -7.39 -20.00
N GLN A 385 -32.67 -6.44 -20.75
CA GLN A 385 -31.42 -6.64 -21.46
C GLN A 385 -30.26 -6.39 -20.50
N VAL A 386 -29.59 -7.46 -20.06
CA VAL A 386 -28.51 -7.40 -19.06
C VAL A 386 -27.16 -7.21 -19.74
N THR A 387 -26.31 -6.40 -19.13
CA THR A 387 -24.95 -6.06 -19.57
C THR A 387 -23.91 -6.58 -18.57
N GLU A 388 -22.64 -6.69 -18.97
CA GLU A 388 -21.55 -7.15 -18.10
C GLU A 388 -21.38 -6.32 -16.81
N MET A 389 -21.57 -5.01 -16.90
CA MET A 389 -21.53 -4.13 -15.73
C MET A 389 -22.67 -4.44 -14.74
N LEU A 390 -23.89 -4.68 -15.21
CA LEU A 390 -25.01 -5.06 -14.34
C LEU A 390 -24.78 -6.45 -13.71
N LYS A 391 -24.21 -7.41 -14.47
CA LYS A 391 -23.83 -8.72 -13.92
C LYS A 391 -22.86 -8.56 -12.74
N VAL A 392 -21.79 -7.77 -12.91
CA VAL A 392 -20.81 -7.53 -11.84
C VAL A 392 -21.40 -6.80 -10.64
N LEU A 393 -22.31 -5.83 -10.85
CA LEU A 393 -23.03 -5.20 -9.74
C LEU A 393 -23.83 -6.21 -8.91
N LEU A 394 -24.59 -7.10 -9.56
CA LEU A 394 -25.41 -8.10 -8.89
C LEU A 394 -24.55 -9.14 -8.17
N ARG A 395 -23.46 -9.60 -8.79
CA ARG A 395 -22.45 -10.47 -8.15
C ARG A 395 -21.87 -9.81 -6.91
N ALA A 396 -21.41 -8.56 -7.02
CA ALA A 396 -20.81 -7.82 -5.92
C ALA A 396 -21.77 -7.62 -4.74
N GLN A 397 -23.06 -7.40 -5.01
CA GLN A 397 -24.11 -7.32 -3.99
C GLN A 397 -24.32 -8.66 -3.28
N SER A 398 -24.23 -9.79 -3.99
CA SER A 398 -24.41 -11.13 -3.43
C SER A 398 -23.18 -11.67 -2.67
N ALA A 399 -22.00 -11.12 -2.95
CA ALA A 399 -20.71 -11.59 -2.44
C ALA A 399 -19.93 -10.45 -1.74
N PRO A 400 -20.47 -9.87 -0.64
CA PRO A 400 -19.88 -8.72 0.05
C PRO A 400 -18.47 -8.96 0.59
N GLU A 401 -18.07 -10.22 0.79
CA GLU A 401 -16.77 -10.66 1.29
C GLU A 401 -15.65 -10.71 0.24
N HIS A 402 -15.96 -10.36 -1.01
CA HIS A 402 -15.04 -10.35 -2.14
C HIS A 402 -14.98 -8.96 -2.79
N PRO A 403 -13.79 -8.46 -3.17
CA PRO A 403 -13.68 -7.23 -3.93
C PRO A 403 -14.06 -7.46 -5.39
N PHE A 404 -14.63 -6.44 -6.04
CA PHE A 404 -15.00 -6.45 -7.45
C PHE A 404 -14.45 -5.21 -8.15
N PHE A 405 -14.01 -5.39 -9.40
CA PHE A 405 -13.35 -4.34 -10.17
C PHE A 405 -14.01 -4.18 -11.55
N VAL A 406 -14.26 -2.94 -11.94
CA VAL A 406 -14.76 -2.58 -13.28
C VAL A 406 -13.70 -1.74 -13.94
N VAL A 407 -13.15 -2.25 -15.05
CA VAL A 407 -12.18 -1.55 -15.88
C VAL A 407 -12.91 -0.99 -17.10
N LEU A 408 -13.02 0.33 -17.17
CA LEU A 408 -13.58 1.07 -18.30
C LEU A 408 -12.45 1.47 -19.24
N ASP A 409 -12.26 0.71 -20.31
CA ASP A 409 -11.21 0.96 -21.28
C ASP A 409 -11.63 2.06 -22.27
N GLU A 410 -10.71 3.00 -22.53
CA GLU A 410 -10.96 4.20 -23.33
C GLU A 410 -12.18 5.00 -22.84
N MET A 411 -12.21 5.27 -21.54
CA MET A 411 -13.34 5.87 -20.84
C MET A 411 -13.81 7.18 -21.50
N ASN A 412 -12.90 7.94 -22.10
CA ASN A 412 -13.12 9.22 -22.78
C ASN A 412 -13.56 9.12 -24.24
N LEU A 413 -13.81 7.92 -24.78
CA LEU A 413 -14.33 7.75 -26.14
C LEU A 413 -15.77 8.25 -26.30
N ALA A 414 -16.53 8.27 -25.20
CA ALA A 414 -17.83 8.94 -25.08
C ALA A 414 -17.81 9.92 -23.91
N LYS A 415 -18.78 10.84 -23.87
CA LYS A 415 -18.92 11.78 -22.75
C LYS A 415 -19.27 11.04 -21.47
N VAL A 416 -18.30 10.94 -20.57
CA VAL A 416 -18.40 10.18 -19.31
C VAL A 416 -19.53 10.68 -18.44
N GLU A 417 -19.76 11.99 -18.38
CA GLU A 417 -20.88 12.54 -17.63
C GLU A 417 -22.27 12.16 -18.17
N TYR A 418 -22.39 11.51 -19.34
CA TYR A 418 -23.67 11.03 -19.86
C TYR A 418 -23.90 9.59 -19.45
N TYR A 419 -23.05 8.67 -19.90
CA TYR A 419 -23.27 7.24 -19.66
C TYR A 419 -22.94 6.81 -18.23
N PHE A 420 -22.09 7.56 -17.52
CA PHE A 420 -21.69 7.27 -16.14
C PHE A 420 -22.38 8.17 -15.10
N SER A 421 -23.37 8.98 -15.52
CA SER A 421 -24.06 9.98 -14.68
C SER A 421 -24.63 9.41 -13.39
N ASP A 422 -25.36 8.30 -13.46
CA ASP A 422 -26.01 7.68 -12.29
C ASP A 422 -24.98 7.23 -11.25
N PHE A 423 -23.84 6.69 -11.70
CA PHE A 423 -22.74 6.31 -10.81
C PHE A 423 -22.10 7.52 -10.14
N LEU A 424 -21.88 8.61 -10.89
CA LEU A 424 -21.36 9.87 -10.36
C LEU A 424 -22.31 10.49 -9.32
N SER A 425 -23.63 10.34 -9.49
CA SER A 425 -24.65 10.79 -8.53
C SER A 425 -24.62 9.95 -7.24
N CYS A 426 -24.56 8.63 -7.37
CA CYS A 426 -24.47 7.72 -6.21
C CYS A 426 -23.19 7.96 -5.40
N LEU A 427 -22.04 8.11 -6.07
CA LEU A 427 -20.77 8.42 -5.41
C LEU A 427 -20.78 9.78 -4.69
N GLU A 428 -21.63 10.71 -5.11
CA GLU A 428 -21.81 12.04 -4.50
C GLU A 428 -22.77 12.03 -3.31
N SER A 429 -23.83 11.22 -3.34
CA SER A 429 -24.84 11.15 -2.28
C SER A 429 -24.42 10.31 -1.07
N ARG A 430 -23.32 9.55 -1.19
CA ARG A 430 -22.74 8.71 -0.13
C ARG A 430 -22.43 9.52 1.13
N ARG A 431 -22.97 9.05 2.26
CA ARG A 431 -22.76 9.66 3.58
C ARG A 431 -22.94 8.64 4.70
N MET A 432 -22.35 8.93 5.85
CA MET A 432 -22.61 8.16 7.07
C MET A 432 -23.93 8.57 7.71
N LYS A 433 -24.81 7.61 7.98
CA LYS A 433 -26.04 7.77 8.74
C LYS A 433 -26.20 6.58 9.68
N ASP A 434 -26.34 6.84 10.98
CA ASP A 434 -26.50 5.82 12.02
C ASP A 434 -25.40 4.73 11.98
N GLY A 435 -24.15 5.15 11.71
CA GLY A 435 -22.99 4.25 11.59
C GLY A 435 -22.93 3.42 10.32
N LYS A 436 -23.88 3.59 9.38
CA LYS A 436 -23.91 2.91 8.08
C LYS A 436 -23.70 3.89 6.93
N LEU A 437 -23.03 3.43 5.88
CA LEU A 437 -22.92 4.17 4.64
C LEU A 437 -24.24 4.04 3.87
N VAL A 438 -24.86 5.17 3.53
CA VAL A 438 -26.09 5.24 2.73
C VAL A 438 -25.86 6.07 1.48
N GLN A 439 -26.57 5.78 0.40
CA GLN A 439 -26.47 6.46 -0.90
C GLN A 439 -27.81 6.48 -1.62
N GLU A 440 -27.89 7.22 -2.73
CA GLU A 440 -28.99 7.09 -3.69
C GLU A 440 -28.88 5.77 -4.47
N ALA A 441 -30.02 5.20 -4.87
CA ALA A 441 -30.09 3.99 -5.67
C ALA A 441 -30.33 4.31 -7.14
N ILE A 442 -29.65 3.60 -8.03
CA ILE A 442 -29.83 3.67 -9.48
C ILE A 442 -31.12 2.95 -9.83
N GLN A 443 -32.02 3.60 -10.57
CA GLN A 443 -33.26 3.00 -11.04
C GLN A 443 -32.99 2.11 -12.25
N LEU A 444 -33.39 0.83 -12.18
CA LEU A 444 -33.24 -0.14 -13.26
C LEU A 444 -34.54 -0.33 -14.05
N HIS A 445 -35.68 -0.46 -13.36
CA HIS A 445 -36.99 -0.64 -14.00
C HIS A 445 -38.15 -0.29 -13.05
N GLN A 446 -39.34 -0.11 -13.63
CA GLN A 446 -40.60 0.16 -12.92
C GLN A 446 -41.64 -0.96 -13.13
N ALA A 447 -41.19 -2.17 -13.49
CA ALA A 447 -42.06 -3.33 -13.57
C ALA A 447 -42.84 -3.55 -12.26
N ASP A 448 -44.10 -3.98 -12.38
CA ASP A 448 -44.93 -4.34 -11.23
C ASP A 448 -44.34 -5.55 -10.47
N ALA A 449 -44.83 -5.81 -9.26
CA ALA A 449 -44.23 -6.81 -8.36
C ALA A 449 -44.23 -8.23 -8.95
N ASP A 450 -45.24 -8.61 -9.73
CA ASP A 450 -45.34 -9.94 -10.33
C ASP A 450 -44.35 -10.09 -11.49
N THR A 451 -44.26 -9.07 -12.36
CA THR A 451 -43.29 -9.04 -13.46
C THR A 451 -41.85 -8.95 -12.95
N ALA A 452 -41.59 -8.15 -11.91
CA ALA A 452 -40.26 -7.97 -11.32
C ALA A 452 -39.70 -9.28 -10.74
N GLN A 453 -40.53 -10.17 -10.20
CA GLN A 453 -40.09 -11.50 -9.72
C GLN A 453 -39.60 -12.41 -10.86
N GLY A 454 -40.05 -12.18 -12.09
CA GLY A 454 -39.61 -12.90 -13.28
C GLY A 454 -38.31 -12.35 -13.90
N LEU A 455 -37.92 -11.12 -13.55
CA LEU A 455 -36.72 -10.48 -14.09
C LEU A 455 -35.48 -11.03 -13.40
N SER A 456 -34.84 -11.99 -14.06
CA SER A 456 -33.62 -12.61 -13.59
C SER A 456 -32.60 -12.77 -14.71
N PHE A 457 -31.35 -12.92 -14.28
CA PHE A 457 -30.21 -13.22 -15.10
C PHE A 457 -29.62 -14.55 -14.63
N VAL A 458 -29.37 -15.47 -15.56
CA VAL A 458 -28.63 -16.70 -15.29
C VAL A 458 -27.19 -16.48 -15.76
N ASP A 459 -26.26 -16.59 -14.82
CA ASP A 459 -24.85 -16.37 -15.05
C ASP A 459 -24.16 -17.58 -15.67
N ASP A 460 -22.93 -17.40 -16.15
CA ASP A 460 -22.16 -18.43 -16.85
C ASP A 460 -21.90 -19.67 -15.96
N ASP A 461 -21.92 -19.48 -14.63
CA ASP A 461 -21.78 -20.52 -13.61
C ASP A 461 -23.11 -21.20 -13.24
N GLY A 462 -24.22 -20.76 -13.82
CA GLY A 462 -25.58 -21.25 -13.55
C GLY A 462 -26.28 -20.56 -12.37
N THR A 463 -25.61 -19.61 -11.70
CA THR A 463 -26.22 -18.83 -10.60
C THR A 463 -27.30 -17.91 -11.14
N VAL A 464 -28.45 -17.88 -10.47
CA VAL A 464 -29.58 -17.03 -10.84
C VAL A 464 -29.60 -15.77 -9.99
N TYR A 465 -29.45 -14.62 -10.64
CA TYR A 465 -29.51 -13.30 -10.01
C TYR A 465 -30.84 -12.63 -10.33
N GLN A 466 -31.56 -12.19 -9.30
CA GLN A 466 -32.78 -11.39 -9.47
C GLN A 466 -32.41 -9.94 -9.78
N ILE A 467 -33.09 -9.32 -10.74
CA ILE A 467 -32.87 -7.93 -11.13
C ILE A 467 -33.82 -7.07 -10.31
N PRO A 468 -33.33 -6.25 -9.36
CA PRO A 468 -34.20 -5.41 -8.55
C PRO A 468 -34.67 -4.18 -9.34
N PRO A 469 -35.78 -3.54 -8.94
CA PRO A 469 -36.24 -2.27 -9.52
C PRO A 469 -35.19 -1.15 -9.43
N SER A 470 -34.37 -1.17 -8.38
CA SER A 470 -33.28 -0.24 -8.16
C SER A 470 -32.12 -0.91 -7.44
N ILE A 471 -30.90 -0.43 -7.68
CA ILE A 471 -29.68 -1.00 -7.12
C ILE A 471 -28.77 0.10 -6.57
N GLU A 472 -28.17 -0.14 -5.41
CA GLU A 472 -27.11 0.69 -4.85
C GLU A 472 -25.73 0.21 -5.32
N ILE A 473 -24.74 1.10 -5.43
CA ILE A 473 -23.36 0.68 -5.74
C ILE A 473 -22.79 -0.08 -4.54
N PRO A 474 -22.44 -1.37 -4.66
CA PRO A 474 -21.85 -2.14 -3.57
C PRO A 474 -20.54 -1.52 -3.07
N GLN A 475 -20.25 -1.68 -1.79
CA GLN A 475 -19.08 -1.08 -1.14
C GLN A 475 -17.77 -1.77 -1.55
N ASN A 476 -17.84 -3.04 -1.94
CA ASN A 476 -16.75 -3.84 -2.48
C ASN A 476 -16.51 -3.61 -3.99
N LEU A 477 -17.17 -2.66 -4.65
CA LEU A 477 -17.03 -2.41 -6.08
C LEU A 477 -16.17 -1.17 -6.37
N TYR A 478 -15.17 -1.34 -7.24
CA TYR A 478 -14.19 -0.31 -7.60
C TYR A 478 -14.17 -0.06 -9.11
N PHE A 479 -14.06 1.20 -9.50
CA PHE A 479 -14.03 1.64 -10.89
C PHE A 479 -12.64 2.15 -11.27
N ILE A 480 -12.11 1.64 -12.39
CA ILE A 480 -10.83 2.07 -12.95
C ILE A 480 -11.06 2.44 -14.42
N GLY A 481 -11.00 3.72 -14.75
CA GLY A 481 -11.08 4.20 -16.12
C GLY A 481 -9.69 4.36 -16.73
N THR A 482 -9.47 3.87 -17.94
CA THR A 482 -8.25 4.16 -18.71
C THR A 482 -8.56 5.19 -19.78
N VAL A 483 -7.61 6.08 -20.01
CA VAL A 483 -7.76 7.24 -20.88
C VAL A 483 -6.54 7.28 -21.79
N ASN A 484 -6.79 7.15 -23.08
CA ASN A 484 -5.79 7.49 -24.08
C ASN A 484 -5.91 8.99 -24.35
N VAL A 485 -4.76 9.65 -24.45
CA VAL A 485 -4.73 11.07 -24.75
C VAL A 485 -4.36 11.26 -26.21
N ASP A 486 -5.40 11.46 -27.00
CA ASP A 486 -5.36 11.59 -28.46
C ASP A 486 -6.49 12.54 -28.89
N GLU A 487 -6.29 13.22 -30.03
CA GLU A 487 -7.17 14.30 -30.53
C GLU A 487 -8.64 13.85 -30.75
N THR A 488 -8.87 12.54 -30.85
CA THR A 488 -10.16 11.91 -31.14
C THR A 488 -11.05 11.64 -29.93
N THR A 489 -10.67 12.12 -28.73
CA THR A 489 -11.36 11.81 -27.48
C THR A 489 -11.98 13.03 -26.80
N TYR A 490 -12.97 12.80 -25.92
CA TYR A 490 -13.63 13.88 -25.19
C TYR A 490 -12.82 14.30 -23.95
N MET A 491 -12.71 15.61 -23.73
CA MET A 491 -12.17 16.12 -22.46
C MET A 491 -13.13 15.83 -21.30
N PHE A 492 -12.58 15.52 -20.13
CA PHE A 492 -13.36 15.32 -18.92
C PHE A 492 -13.88 16.64 -18.37
N SER A 493 -15.16 16.63 -17.98
CA SER A 493 -15.71 17.73 -17.21
C SER A 493 -15.21 17.71 -15.76
N PRO A 494 -15.14 18.86 -15.06
CA PRO A 494 -14.84 18.91 -13.63
C PRO A 494 -15.74 18.00 -12.78
N LYS A 495 -16.98 17.76 -13.23
CA LYS A 495 -17.90 16.83 -12.57
C LYS A 495 -17.34 15.40 -12.48
N VAL A 496 -16.60 14.95 -13.48
CA VAL A 496 -15.98 13.61 -13.45
C VAL A 496 -14.69 13.65 -12.61
N LEU A 497 -13.84 14.65 -12.85
CA LEU A 497 -12.52 14.76 -12.21
C LEU A 497 -12.61 14.98 -10.70
N ASP A 498 -13.58 15.77 -10.22
CA ASP A 498 -13.82 15.96 -8.78
C ASP A 498 -14.24 14.66 -8.07
N ARG A 499 -14.64 13.63 -8.83
CA ARG A 499 -15.12 12.35 -8.28
C ARG A 499 -14.10 11.22 -8.42
N ALA A 500 -12.97 11.45 -9.09
CA ALA A 500 -11.93 10.46 -9.32
C ALA A 500 -10.57 10.90 -8.77
N HIS A 501 -9.68 9.95 -8.51
CA HIS A 501 -8.24 10.22 -8.55
C HIS A 501 -7.74 10.10 -9.98
N VAL A 502 -6.75 10.90 -10.37
CA VAL A 502 -6.13 10.81 -11.71
C VAL A 502 -4.65 10.48 -11.55
N ILE A 503 -4.18 9.45 -12.26
CA ILE A 503 -2.76 9.07 -12.33
C ILE A 503 -2.30 9.12 -13.78
N GLU A 504 -1.26 9.91 -14.06
CA GLU A 504 -0.63 9.96 -15.38
C GLU A 504 0.50 8.93 -15.52
N PHE A 505 0.53 8.28 -16.68
CA PHE A 505 1.54 7.31 -17.12
C PHE A 505 2.31 7.90 -18.30
N ASN A 506 3.15 8.90 -18.02
CA ASN A 506 3.88 9.64 -19.06
C ASN A 506 5.36 9.28 -19.10
N ASP A 507 5.95 8.88 -17.98
CA ASP A 507 7.36 8.53 -17.88
C ASP A 507 7.57 7.03 -18.10
N VAL A 508 8.15 6.69 -19.25
CA VAL A 508 8.56 5.31 -19.58
C VAL A 508 10.06 5.19 -19.41
N ASP A 509 10.49 4.65 -18.27
CA ASP A 509 11.91 4.36 -18.03
C ASP A 509 12.32 3.04 -18.72
N PHE A 510 12.81 3.17 -19.96
CA PHE A 510 13.35 2.05 -20.73
C PHE A 510 14.60 1.43 -20.09
N GLU A 511 15.38 2.18 -19.29
CA GLU A 511 16.57 1.66 -18.64
C GLU A 511 16.18 0.76 -17.45
N ALA A 512 15.27 1.23 -16.59
CA ALA A 512 14.69 0.42 -15.54
C ALA A 512 13.98 -0.82 -16.11
N TYR A 513 13.20 -0.66 -17.19
CA TYR A 513 12.57 -1.79 -17.88
C TYR A 513 13.61 -2.83 -18.34
N ARG A 514 14.67 -2.41 -19.05
CA ARG A 514 15.73 -3.33 -19.51
C ARG A 514 16.45 -4.02 -18.35
N LYS A 515 16.78 -3.29 -17.28
CA LYS A 515 17.42 -3.84 -16.08
C LYS A 515 16.55 -4.90 -15.43
N ASN A 516 15.25 -4.62 -15.27
CA ASN A 516 14.33 -5.55 -14.65
C ASN A 516 14.09 -6.78 -15.54
N VAL A 517 13.96 -6.61 -16.86
CA VAL A 517 13.85 -7.74 -17.81
C VAL A 517 15.10 -8.62 -17.81
N MET A 518 16.31 -8.04 -17.80
CA MET A 518 17.57 -8.81 -17.82
C MET A 518 17.96 -9.40 -16.46
N GLY A 519 17.52 -8.79 -15.35
CA GLY A 519 17.78 -9.25 -13.99
C GLY A 519 16.82 -10.33 -13.48
N SER A 520 15.74 -10.59 -14.23
CA SER A 520 14.71 -11.55 -13.83
C SER A 520 15.17 -12.99 -14.04
N SER A 521 15.62 -13.65 -12.96
CA SER A 521 15.60 -15.11 -12.90
C SER A 521 14.15 -15.57 -12.69
N ASN A 522 13.71 -16.64 -13.39
CA ASN A 522 12.39 -17.29 -13.25
C ASN A 522 12.17 -17.86 -11.82
N GLN A 523 12.11 -17.00 -10.81
CA GLN A 523 11.60 -17.35 -9.50
C GLN A 523 10.08 -17.18 -9.58
N GLY A 524 9.35 -18.30 -9.51
CA GLY A 524 7.91 -18.27 -9.43
C GLY A 524 7.46 -17.40 -8.26
N TYR A 525 6.41 -16.60 -8.46
CA TYR A 525 5.78 -15.83 -7.39
C TYR A 525 5.26 -16.79 -6.32
N ASN A 526 5.81 -16.71 -5.11
CA ASN A 526 5.37 -17.49 -3.97
C ASN A 526 4.85 -16.54 -2.90
N PRO A 527 3.52 -16.38 -2.75
CA PRO A 527 2.96 -15.45 -1.79
C PRO A 527 3.36 -15.87 -0.37
N SER A 528 4.07 -14.99 0.35
CA SER A 528 4.49 -15.24 1.73
C SER A 528 3.46 -14.82 2.79
N TRP A 529 2.24 -14.44 2.37
CA TRP A 529 1.34 -13.61 3.17
C TRP A 529 -0.09 -14.16 3.25
N ASN A 530 -0.85 -13.71 4.25
CA ASN A 530 -2.24 -14.09 4.42
C ASN A 530 -3.14 -13.19 3.56
N TYR A 531 -3.49 -13.70 2.38
CA TYR A 531 -4.39 -13.05 1.42
C TYR A 531 -5.71 -12.56 2.06
N ASP A 532 -6.23 -13.27 3.06
CA ASP A 532 -7.52 -12.93 3.68
C ASP A 532 -7.47 -11.64 4.51
N GLU A 533 -6.34 -11.31 5.14
CA GLU A 533 -6.19 -10.09 5.94
C GLU A 533 -6.10 -8.84 5.08
N LEU A 534 -5.34 -8.89 3.99
CA LEU A 534 -5.11 -7.72 3.12
C LEU A 534 -6.30 -7.42 2.21
N VAL A 535 -7.01 -8.44 1.74
CA VAL A 535 -8.20 -8.27 0.91
C VAL A 535 -9.42 -7.84 1.72
N ALA A 536 -9.46 -8.13 3.02
CA ALA A 536 -10.59 -7.79 3.89
C ALA A 536 -11.00 -6.32 3.80
N ASP A 537 -10.03 -5.42 3.66
CA ASP A 537 -10.30 -3.98 3.58
C ASP A 537 -10.92 -3.50 2.25
N PHE A 538 -10.80 -4.29 1.18
CA PHE A 538 -11.47 -4.04 -0.10
C PHE A 538 -12.86 -4.70 -0.20
N THR A 539 -13.31 -5.38 0.86
CA THR A 539 -14.65 -5.98 0.92
C THR A 539 -15.70 -4.96 1.39
N ALA A 540 -16.98 -5.31 1.34
CA ALA A 540 -18.06 -4.44 1.82
C ALA A 540 -17.99 -4.23 3.35
N ASN A 541 -17.36 -5.17 4.06
CA ASN A 541 -17.08 -5.05 5.49
C ASN A 541 -15.79 -4.26 5.76
N GLY A 542 -14.94 -4.08 4.77
CA GLY A 542 -13.74 -3.24 4.83
C GLY A 542 -14.05 -1.77 5.11
N ASN A 543 -13.03 -1.04 5.58
CA ASN A 543 -13.21 0.33 6.07
C ASN A 543 -12.66 1.41 5.12
N PHE A 544 -12.00 1.05 4.02
CA PHE A 544 -11.21 1.98 3.22
C PHE A 544 -11.93 3.24 2.75
N HIS A 545 -12.95 3.11 1.91
CA HIS A 545 -13.71 4.28 1.51
C HIS A 545 -14.70 4.72 2.61
N LYS A 546 -14.95 3.92 3.66
CA LYS A 546 -15.73 4.38 4.82
C LYS A 546 -14.98 5.46 5.60
N LYS A 547 -13.65 5.37 5.72
CA LYS A 547 -12.79 6.39 6.35
C LYS A 547 -13.07 7.79 5.81
N LEU A 548 -13.22 7.91 4.47
CA LEU A 548 -13.57 9.16 3.79
C LEU A 548 -14.88 9.74 4.31
N TYR A 549 -15.96 8.95 4.30
CA TYR A 549 -17.30 9.42 4.66
C TYR A 549 -17.49 9.59 6.17
N ALA A 550 -16.72 8.86 6.98
CA ALA A 550 -16.63 9.02 8.43
C ALA A 550 -15.69 10.16 8.86
N LYS A 551 -14.94 10.74 7.90
CA LYS A 551 -13.93 11.77 8.11
C LYS A 551 -12.91 11.38 9.18
N GLU A 552 -12.46 10.13 9.14
CA GLU A 552 -11.53 9.58 10.14
C GLU A 552 -10.19 10.31 10.17
N PHE A 553 -9.76 10.91 9.05
CA PHE A 553 -8.58 11.77 8.98
C PHE A 553 -8.64 12.96 9.97
N LEU A 554 -9.82 13.39 10.42
CA LEU A 554 -9.96 14.43 11.47
C LEU A 554 -9.67 13.91 12.88
N ARG A 555 -9.55 12.59 13.06
CA ARG A 555 -9.37 11.90 14.35
C ARG A 555 -8.06 11.13 14.42
N SER A 556 -7.14 11.37 13.48
CA SER A 556 -5.89 10.63 13.35
C SER A 556 -5.08 10.61 14.65
N ASP A 557 -4.40 9.49 14.87
CA ASP A 557 -3.58 9.22 16.06
C ASP A 557 -2.27 10.04 16.09
N ASP A 558 -1.93 10.75 15.00
CA ASP A 558 -0.80 11.71 14.93
C ASP A 558 -1.28 13.13 14.53
N PRO A 559 -1.82 13.91 15.50
CA PRO A 559 -2.38 15.23 15.23
C PRO A 559 -1.35 16.24 14.70
N ILE A 560 -0.06 16.04 15.02
CA ILE A 560 1.00 16.98 14.68
C ILE A 560 1.34 16.90 13.19
N ARG A 561 1.42 15.68 12.62
CA ARG A 561 1.73 15.51 11.18
C ARG A 561 0.63 16.02 10.26
N LEU A 562 -0.64 15.90 10.66
CA LEU A 562 -1.74 16.43 9.85
C LEU A 562 -1.89 17.95 9.97
N GLN A 563 -1.50 18.53 11.12
CA GLN A 563 -1.54 19.99 11.29
C GLN A 563 -0.70 20.71 10.22
N SER A 564 0.52 20.25 9.94
CA SER A 564 1.34 20.83 8.86
C SER A 564 0.70 20.68 7.48
N VAL A 565 -0.06 19.61 7.24
CA VAL A 565 -0.79 19.41 5.97
C VAL A 565 -1.97 20.37 5.85
N PHE A 566 -2.74 20.61 6.92
CA PHE A 566 -3.82 21.59 6.90
C PHE A 566 -3.31 22.98 6.52
N GLU A 567 -2.17 23.40 7.07
CA GLU A 567 -1.53 24.68 6.76
C GLU A 567 -1.10 24.78 5.28
N LEU A 568 -0.58 23.69 4.71
CA LEU A 568 -0.24 23.62 3.29
C LEU A 568 -1.48 23.74 2.40
N VAL A 569 -2.57 23.08 2.79
CA VAL A 569 -3.84 23.09 2.06
C VAL A 569 -4.48 24.48 2.09
N ASP A 570 -4.45 25.16 3.24
CA ASP A 570 -4.92 26.54 3.38
C ASP A 570 -4.06 27.49 2.52
N SER A 571 -2.73 27.34 2.55
CA SER A 571 -1.82 28.12 1.70
C SER A 571 -2.10 27.94 0.20
N LEU A 572 -2.32 26.69 -0.24
CA LEU A 572 -2.69 26.38 -1.62
C LEU A 572 -4.04 27.00 -2.00
N LYS A 573 -5.03 26.91 -1.10
CA LYS A 573 -6.36 27.48 -1.30
C LYS A 573 -6.30 28.99 -1.48
N GLU A 574 -5.51 29.70 -0.66
CA GLU A 574 -5.31 31.14 -0.81
C GLU A 574 -4.70 31.51 -2.17
N LYS A 575 -3.68 30.76 -2.62
CA LYS A 575 -3.07 30.98 -3.94
C LYS A 575 -4.03 30.74 -5.09
N LEU A 576 -4.83 29.68 -5.03
CA LEU A 576 -5.84 29.42 -6.04
C LEU A 576 -6.92 30.50 -6.07
N LEU A 577 -7.39 30.95 -4.90
CA LEU A 577 -8.41 31.98 -4.79
C LEU A 577 -7.97 33.32 -5.38
N ALA A 578 -6.71 33.70 -5.18
CA ALA A 578 -6.14 34.91 -5.78
C ALA A 578 -6.20 34.91 -7.31
N GLU A 579 -6.16 33.73 -7.92
CA GLU A 579 -6.22 33.52 -9.37
C GLU A 579 -7.62 33.16 -9.89
N GLY A 580 -8.65 33.25 -9.03
CA GLY A 580 -10.05 32.94 -9.39
C GLY A 580 -10.39 31.45 -9.40
N TYR A 581 -9.52 30.58 -8.90
CA TYR A 581 -9.76 29.15 -8.77
C TYR A 581 -10.12 28.76 -7.34
N SER A 582 -10.92 27.71 -7.20
CA SER A 582 -11.18 27.11 -5.89
C SER A 582 -11.40 25.60 -6.03
N PHE A 583 -11.38 24.91 -4.91
CA PHE A 583 -11.87 23.53 -4.81
C PHE A 583 -12.83 23.42 -3.63
N GLY A 584 -13.87 22.61 -3.80
CA GLY A 584 -14.89 22.40 -2.77
C GLY A 584 -14.43 21.43 -1.67
N TYR A 585 -15.27 21.31 -0.63
CA TYR A 585 -15.03 20.41 0.50
C TYR A 585 -14.81 18.94 0.10
N ARG A 586 -15.35 18.51 -1.04
CA ARG A 586 -15.13 17.14 -1.54
C ARG A 586 -13.67 16.87 -1.90
N VAL A 587 -13.05 17.75 -2.67
CA VAL A 587 -11.64 17.63 -3.05
C VAL A 587 -10.76 17.68 -1.81
N PHE A 588 -11.14 18.49 -0.83
CA PHE A 588 -10.49 18.52 0.48
C PHE A 588 -10.61 17.20 1.24
N ASP A 589 -11.83 16.69 1.47
CA ASP A 589 -12.08 15.45 2.23
C ASP A 589 -11.35 14.26 1.57
N GLU A 590 -11.41 14.16 0.24
CA GLU A 590 -10.74 13.11 -0.53
C GLU A 590 -9.22 13.27 -0.54
N GLY A 591 -8.72 14.49 -0.67
CA GLY A 591 -7.30 14.79 -0.61
C GLY A 591 -6.70 14.48 0.76
N MET A 592 -7.40 14.82 1.84
CA MET A 592 -6.96 14.52 3.20
C MET A 592 -6.97 13.03 3.49
N THR A 593 -8.02 12.32 3.08
CA THR A 593 -8.06 10.85 3.20
C THR A 593 -6.94 10.20 2.41
N PHE A 594 -6.62 10.73 1.22
CA PHE A 594 -5.51 10.26 0.41
C PHE A 594 -4.15 10.50 1.06
N ILE A 595 -3.94 11.67 1.66
CA ILE A 595 -2.72 11.96 2.41
C ILE A 595 -2.60 11.05 3.63
N ASP A 596 -3.66 10.89 4.42
CA ASP A 596 -3.70 10.01 5.60
C ASP A 596 -3.29 8.57 5.22
N ASN A 597 -3.86 8.03 4.14
CA ASN A 597 -3.49 6.72 3.61
C ASN A 597 -2.02 6.64 3.10
N LEU A 598 -1.45 7.74 2.61
CA LEU A 598 -0.02 7.80 2.19
C LEU A 598 0.91 7.92 3.40
N LEU A 599 0.50 8.61 4.46
CA LEU A 599 1.25 8.68 5.71
C LEU A 599 1.35 7.30 6.37
N GLU A 600 0.31 6.46 6.24
CA GLU A 600 0.36 5.05 6.65
C GLU A 600 1.44 4.23 5.91
N LEU A 601 1.84 4.67 4.70
CA LEU A 601 2.96 4.10 3.92
C LEU A 601 4.33 4.72 4.25
N GLU A 602 4.44 5.41 5.39
CA GLU A 602 5.65 6.15 5.82
C GLU A 602 6.10 7.27 4.88
N MET A 603 5.21 7.77 4.02
CA MET A 603 5.50 8.92 3.16
C MET A 603 5.58 10.20 3.99
N LYS A 604 6.49 11.12 3.61
CA LYS A 604 6.58 12.43 4.27
C LYS A 604 5.35 13.30 3.95
N PRO A 605 4.86 14.13 4.88
CA PRO A 605 3.71 15.02 4.65
C PRO A 605 3.83 15.88 3.39
N GLU A 606 5.00 16.46 3.13
CA GLU A 606 5.24 17.30 1.95
C GLU A 606 5.17 16.50 0.65
N SER A 607 5.72 15.28 0.66
CA SER A 607 5.65 14.37 -0.50
C SER A 607 4.22 13.87 -0.74
N ALA A 608 3.47 13.58 0.32
CA ALA A 608 2.07 13.19 0.21
C ALA A 608 1.21 14.35 -0.31
N PHE A 609 1.47 15.57 0.15
CA PHE A 609 0.81 16.78 -0.33
C PHE A 609 1.15 17.09 -1.79
N ASP A 610 2.40 16.92 -2.21
CA ASP A 610 2.82 17.02 -3.63
C ASP A 610 1.99 16.06 -4.51
N LEU A 611 1.82 14.81 -4.08
CA LEU A 611 0.99 13.84 -4.80
C LEU A 611 -0.51 14.18 -4.78
N MET A 612 -1.02 14.72 -3.67
CA MET A 612 -2.41 15.16 -3.58
C MET A 612 -2.70 16.29 -4.59
N MET A 613 -1.81 17.26 -4.72
CA MET A 613 -1.94 18.33 -5.71
C MET A 613 -2.01 17.77 -7.14
N LEU A 614 -1.09 16.86 -7.49
CA LEU A 614 -1.05 16.21 -8.80
C LEU A 614 -2.30 15.40 -9.11
N GLN A 615 -2.79 14.59 -8.17
CA GLN A 615 -3.85 13.62 -8.48
C GLN A 615 -5.26 14.15 -8.27
N LYS A 616 -5.43 15.25 -7.51
CA LYS A 616 -6.75 15.78 -7.14
C LYS A 616 -6.97 17.23 -7.50
N VAL A 617 -5.94 18.07 -7.45
CA VAL A 617 -6.11 19.52 -7.67
C VAL A 617 -5.85 19.87 -9.12
N PHE A 618 -4.74 19.44 -9.68
CA PHE A 618 -4.30 19.83 -11.01
C PHE A 618 -5.05 19.20 -12.20
N PRO A 619 -5.70 18.01 -12.10
CA PRO A 619 -6.36 17.39 -13.25
C PRO A 619 -7.42 18.26 -13.93
N LYS A 620 -8.02 19.20 -13.20
CA LYS A 620 -9.03 20.13 -13.72
C LYS A 620 -8.46 21.32 -14.50
N PHE A 621 -7.15 21.51 -14.49
CA PHE A 621 -6.51 22.66 -15.15
C PHE A 621 -6.37 22.41 -16.64
N HIS A 622 -7.09 23.20 -17.41
CA HIS A 622 -7.00 23.27 -18.86
C HIS A 622 -7.43 24.66 -19.33
N GLY A 623 -6.86 25.15 -20.42
CA GLY A 623 -7.24 26.47 -20.93
C GLY A 623 -6.21 27.10 -21.84
N ASN A 624 -6.58 28.27 -22.34
CA ASN A 624 -5.69 29.10 -23.16
C ASN A 624 -4.75 29.94 -22.28
N ARG A 625 -3.84 30.67 -22.94
CA ARG A 625 -2.84 31.51 -22.27
C ARG A 625 -3.43 32.50 -21.26
N ALA A 626 -4.51 33.19 -21.63
CA ALA A 626 -5.16 34.19 -20.77
C ALA A 626 -5.74 33.58 -19.47
N GLN A 627 -6.10 32.30 -19.48
CA GLN A 627 -6.69 31.62 -18.32
C GLN A 627 -5.65 30.93 -17.43
N MET A 628 -4.53 30.49 -18.01
CA MET A 628 -3.61 29.56 -17.36
C MET A 628 -2.24 30.15 -17.03
N GLU A 629 -1.75 31.15 -17.77
CA GLU A 629 -0.36 31.63 -17.62
C GLU A 629 -0.05 32.11 -16.20
N GLN A 630 -0.91 32.98 -15.65
CA GLN A 630 -0.71 33.51 -14.29
C GLN A 630 -0.84 32.43 -13.22
N VAL A 631 -1.82 31.53 -13.37
CA VAL A 631 -2.09 30.44 -12.42
C VAL A 631 -0.93 29.46 -12.37
N LEU A 632 -0.44 29.02 -13.53
CA LEU A 632 0.68 28.08 -13.61
C LEU A 632 1.96 28.68 -13.03
N SER A 633 2.26 29.94 -13.33
CA SER A 633 3.40 30.65 -12.74
C SER A 633 3.26 30.79 -11.22
N SER A 634 2.08 31.17 -10.73
CA SER A 634 1.81 31.31 -9.30
C SER A 634 1.98 29.98 -8.55
N LEU A 635 1.45 28.88 -9.10
CA LEU A 635 1.57 27.54 -8.52
C LEU A 635 2.99 26.97 -8.63
N PHE A 636 3.70 27.24 -9.72
CA PHE A 636 5.10 26.83 -9.86
C PHE A 636 5.97 27.50 -8.79
N ASN A 637 5.71 28.79 -8.52
CA ASN A 637 6.38 29.53 -7.45
C ASN A 637 6.05 28.98 -6.06
N PHE A 638 4.82 28.54 -5.84
CA PHE A 638 4.43 27.85 -4.61
C PHE A 638 5.21 26.55 -4.39
N CYS A 639 5.65 25.88 -5.45
CA CYS A 639 6.46 24.66 -5.34
C CYS A 639 7.93 24.91 -4.97
N LEU A 640 8.40 26.17 -5.01
CA LEU A 640 9.80 26.53 -4.75
C LEU A 640 10.10 26.85 -3.28
N PHE A 641 9.15 27.41 -2.51
CA PHE A 641 9.43 28.06 -1.23
C PHE A 641 8.59 27.54 -0.05
N ASP A 642 9.14 27.67 1.16
CA ASP A 642 8.37 27.59 2.40
C ASP A 642 7.85 28.99 2.76
N SER A 643 6.53 29.17 2.73
CA SER A 643 5.86 30.46 2.96
C SER A 643 6.01 30.98 4.39
N LYS A 644 6.57 30.21 5.33
CA LYS A 644 6.57 30.53 6.77
C LYS A 644 7.88 31.13 7.33
N HIS A 645 8.92 31.34 6.54
CA HIS A 645 10.22 31.84 7.04
C HIS A 645 10.61 33.28 6.67
N GLU A 646 9.68 34.14 6.24
CA GLU A 646 9.96 35.56 5.97
C GLU A 646 8.94 36.55 6.62
N GLU A 647 8.42 36.26 7.82
CA GLU A 647 7.63 37.23 8.61
C GLU A 647 8.19 37.45 10.04
N VAL A 648 9.42 37.96 10.17
CA VAL A 648 9.95 38.71 11.34
C VAL A 648 11.19 39.47 10.83
N GLU A 649 11.43 40.78 10.94
CA GLU A 649 10.95 41.87 11.79
C GLU A 649 10.66 43.12 10.91
N GLU A 650 9.51 43.75 11.11
CA GLU A 650 9.25 45.11 10.64
C GLU A 650 9.98 46.10 11.57
N ASP A 651 11.13 46.60 11.14
CA ASP A 651 11.67 47.87 11.63
C ASP A 651 11.50 48.94 10.53
N GLU A 652 10.74 49.97 10.86
CA GLU A 652 10.31 51.05 9.96
C GLU A 652 11.47 51.95 9.51
N GLU A 653 12.28 51.55 8.51
CA GLU A 653 13.09 52.52 7.73
C GLU A 653 13.59 52.10 6.32
N GLU A 654 13.36 50.86 5.83
CA GLU A 654 13.89 50.39 4.52
C GLU A 654 12.86 50.22 3.37
N ALA A 655 11.84 51.07 3.27
CA ALA A 655 10.76 50.93 2.28
C ALA A 655 11.16 51.08 0.77
N GLN A 656 12.40 51.45 0.44
CA GLN A 656 12.86 51.60 -0.96
C GLN A 656 13.80 50.48 -1.45
N GLY A 657 14.48 49.76 -0.56
CA GLY A 657 15.39 48.66 -0.90
C GLY A 657 14.69 47.32 -1.07
N GLU A 658 13.69 47.04 -0.22
CA GLU A 658 12.97 45.76 -0.21
C GLU A 658 12.06 45.57 -1.42
N ASN A 659 11.45 46.66 -1.91
CA ASN A 659 10.63 46.62 -3.12
C ASN A 659 11.45 46.29 -4.38
N LYS A 660 12.76 46.57 -4.34
CA LYS A 660 13.72 46.23 -5.40
C LYS A 660 14.17 44.78 -5.30
N LYS A 661 14.47 44.27 -4.08
CA LYS A 661 14.79 42.85 -3.83
C LYS A 661 13.60 41.92 -4.10
N LYS A 662 12.38 42.27 -3.70
CA LYS A 662 11.15 41.52 -4.03
C LYS A 662 10.89 41.50 -5.54
N LYS A 663 11.11 42.60 -6.26
CA LYS A 663 11.02 42.65 -7.74
C LYS A 663 12.13 41.88 -8.45
N GLU A 664 13.36 41.88 -7.92
CA GLU A 664 14.49 41.12 -8.48
C GLU A 664 14.35 39.61 -8.23
N LYS A 665 13.88 39.20 -7.04
CA LYS A 665 13.58 37.80 -6.70
C LYS A 665 12.37 37.30 -7.50
N ALA A 666 11.27 38.08 -7.58
CA ALA A 666 10.13 37.76 -8.44
C ALA A 666 10.52 37.67 -9.93
N ARG A 667 11.40 38.55 -10.43
CA ARG A 667 11.98 38.42 -11.78
C ARG A 667 12.84 37.18 -11.95
N ALA A 668 13.63 36.79 -10.95
CA ALA A 668 14.44 35.57 -11.00
C ALA A 668 13.55 34.32 -11.03
N THR A 669 12.41 34.33 -10.33
CA THR A 669 11.43 33.24 -10.32
C THR A 669 10.56 33.19 -11.59
N GLU A 670 10.15 34.35 -12.11
CA GLU A 670 9.48 34.47 -13.42
C GLU A 670 10.42 33.98 -14.53
N ASN A 671 11.72 34.32 -14.46
CA ASN A 671 12.73 33.74 -15.36
C ASN A 671 12.92 32.23 -15.17
N ALA A 672 12.64 31.66 -14.00
CA ALA A 672 12.82 30.24 -13.73
C ALA A 672 11.79 29.37 -14.46
N ILE A 673 10.50 29.75 -14.49
CA ILE A 673 9.52 28.96 -15.26
C ILE A 673 9.81 29.01 -16.77
N HIS A 674 10.40 30.10 -17.25
CA HIS A 674 10.88 30.25 -18.63
C HIS A 674 12.25 29.62 -18.90
N ALA A 675 12.93 29.05 -17.90
CA ALA A 675 14.25 28.43 -18.07
C ALA A 675 14.13 27.05 -18.73
N ASP A 676 15.04 26.75 -19.67
CA ASP A 676 15.17 25.40 -20.24
C ASP A 676 15.91 24.50 -19.24
N PHE A 677 15.15 23.76 -18.43
CA PHE A 677 15.71 22.79 -17.51
C PHE A 677 16.18 21.53 -18.27
N LYS A 678 17.41 21.08 -18.00
CA LYS A 678 17.96 19.77 -18.42
C LYS A 678 18.31 18.97 -17.17
N GLY A 679 17.68 17.81 -16.97
CA GLY A 679 18.02 16.88 -15.87
C GLY A 679 17.72 17.41 -14.45
N ASP A 680 18.38 16.78 -13.45
CA ASP A 680 18.20 16.79 -11.96
C ASP A 680 18.02 18.13 -11.20
N PHE A 681 17.69 19.23 -11.87
CA PHE A 681 17.51 20.57 -11.29
C PHE A 681 16.31 20.69 -10.33
N LEU A 682 15.40 19.71 -10.32
CA LEU A 682 14.21 19.68 -9.46
C LEU A 682 14.50 19.22 -8.01
N THR A 683 15.72 18.77 -7.71
CA THR A 683 16.11 18.23 -6.40
C THR A 683 16.06 19.25 -5.24
N GLY A 684 15.97 20.55 -5.54
CA GLY A 684 15.82 21.64 -4.55
C GLY A 684 14.39 22.15 -4.33
N PHE A 685 13.39 21.61 -5.01
CA PHE A 685 12.00 22.08 -4.89
C PHE A 685 11.31 21.48 -3.68
N ARG A 686 10.41 22.25 -3.06
CA ARG A 686 9.54 21.77 -1.97
C ARG A 686 8.57 20.69 -2.47
N PHE A 687 8.02 20.90 -3.67
CA PHE A 687 7.06 20.00 -4.34
C PHE A 687 7.57 19.67 -5.74
N PRO A 688 8.56 18.77 -5.87
CA PRO A 688 9.27 18.54 -7.13
C PRO A 688 8.37 17.99 -8.24
N LYS A 689 7.45 17.07 -7.93
CA LYS A 689 6.61 16.42 -8.97
C LYS A 689 5.57 17.39 -9.50
N SER A 690 4.96 18.18 -8.61
CA SER A 690 4.04 19.27 -8.98
C SER A 690 4.75 20.35 -9.80
N ALA A 691 5.97 20.76 -9.42
CA ALA A 691 6.76 21.73 -10.18
C ALA A 691 7.06 21.25 -11.61
N GLU A 692 7.49 20.00 -11.77
CA GLU A 692 7.76 19.39 -13.07
C GLU A 692 6.53 19.42 -13.98
N LYS A 693 5.37 19.01 -13.44
CA LYS A 693 4.12 18.99 -14.19
C LYS A 693 3.68 20.40 -14.59
N LEU A 694 3.73 21.35 -13.67
CA LEU A 694 3.37 22.75 -13.94
C LEU A 694 4.28 23.38 -14.99
N HIS A 695 5.59 23.09 -14.93
CA HIS A 695 6.55 23.54 -15.95
C HIS A 695 6.22 22.96 -17.34
N SER A 696 5.94 21.66 -17.40
CA SER A 696 5.55 20.98 -18.65
C SER A 696 4.28 21.61 -19.25
N MET A 697 3.25 21.84 -18.43
CA MET A 697 2.01 22.51 -18.86
C MET A 697 2.29 23.94 -19.34
N TYR A 698 3.16 24.68 -18.66
CA TYR A 698 3.54 26.04 -19.05
C TYR A 698 4.26 26.08 -20.40
N ARG A 699 5.23 25.17 -20.62
CA ARG A 699 5.93 25.05 -21.90
C ARG A 699 5.01 24.71 -23.06
N GLN A 700 4.01 23.88 -22.80
CA GLN A 700 3.00 23.61 -23.80
C GLN A 700 2.13 24.83 -24.09
N LEU A 701 1.73 25.57 -23.05
CA LEU A 701 0.99 26.82 -23.19
C LEU A 701 1.74 27.83 -24.06
N GLU A 702 3.06 27.95 -23.90
CA GLU A 702 3.92 28.80 -24.74
C GLU A 702 3.96 28.32 -26.20
N ARG A 703 4.05 27.00 -26.43
CA ARG A 703 4.22 26.42 -27.77
C ARG A 703 2.91 26.35 -28.56
N ALA A 704 1.81 25.95 -27.91
CA ALA A 704 0.53 25.64 -28.56
C ALA A 704 -0.58 26.66 -28.25
N GLY A 705 -0.36 27.60 -27.33
CA GLY A 705 -1.38 28.57 -26.90
C GLY A 705 -2.49 27.99 -26.03
N TYR A 706 -2.42 26.69 -25.73
CA TYR A 706 -3.37 25.93 -24.92
C TYR A 706 -2.61 24.85 -24.14
N CYS A 707 -3.06 24.57 -22.92
CA CYS A 707 -2.54 23.46 -22.10
C CYS A 707 -3.69 22.70 -21.41
N SER A 708 -3.44 21.45 -21.06
CA SER A 708 -4.32 20.60 -20.26
C SER A 708 -3.45 19.73 -19.35
N PHE A 709 -3.95 19.39 -18.16
CA PHE A 709 -3.27 18.42 -17.32
C PHE A 709 -3.28 17.03 -17.94
N ILE A 710 -4.47 16.52 -18.32
CA ILE A 710 -4.61 15.17 -18.87
C ILE A 710 -4.11 15.19 -20.32
N GLN A 711 -2.90 14.65 -20.53
CA GLN A 711 -2.16 14.68 -21.80
C GLN A 711 -1.33 13.42 -22.07
#